data_AF-A0A2T3CS23-F1
#
_entry.id   AF-A0A2T3CS23-F1
#
_cell.length_a   1.000
_cell.length_b   1.000
_cell.length_c   1.000
_cell.angle_alpha   90.00
_cell.angle_beta   90.00
_cell.angle_gamma   90.00
#
_symmetry.space_group_name_H-M   'P 1'
#
loop_
_entity.id
_entity.type
_entity.pdbx_description
1 polymer ?
#
loop_
_entity_poly.entity_id
_entity_poly.type
_entity_poly.pdbx_seq_one_letter_code
_entity_poly.pdbx_strand_id
1 'polypeptide(L)'
;MIYRSILKSVLTLQPGYSLRALNNKFKLMLLMTREWSDLRSFLRRMSNALGDDGFEKLEGDCIGVVQWPYISKCWNAPARLAAVASHYEAISKQFPALLLLGRDERLTLCDLSGYSSACTLVLDRPIWFKREGELVLNVFQGDLRVASIAFTLSRTTDGLCLFIGAVQGIHKGVDSERSLSIYRDLTKDFEGLRPRSFLIEAIKCVARTVGATRIYAVGDAYRHHRHPYFGAEKAQDLAANYDVIWLENGATPSAREDFFNIPLARSMRAADDIAAKKRAMYRRRQALLDDVFAHIETALAGTDGQRQLQLHRQRLGAALAVQEVHSASTISPLMARAAALLRHLVTEPRVDQRFRAYVQKAGLYPTLRKVWQELLKQGPGLLWKAPDAQKSLPLGNPGVPASDLFTNEVLLIGEADLSQRPKPRVAQIQQALEGLGYRCRVVDWRDHGACLNALQMCSAVIFFRVPAFADVLQLIEEARRLKVTSYWDADELIFDPQAYRQGNDLNALSAATIANLLTAVALYQQALLSCDRAIAATATLALAMTEAGARHVTLVEQTPDAESDSKSWQPLSRIFPAQAKTRARRVLSANIFFAPRSYGGATIIAEQMTRLMAQASQLQPFVFTSLPVANAAPYGLFRYEVNKVAVIGMGLPEERSEYFENPATTPTFEAMLSSVAPDLVHLHSVQGLGAQLAESCRKAGIPFVVTLHDTWWICGRQFMINNHGQYCGQTRISTEVCAKCVDDPVLNDYRQQWLANMLKNADLLLAPSKFARDLYIANGFDASKIRVNNNGILAPAANYRKQPGKTLRFGYVGGNVSIKGVTLLARAFASLNRSDYELKVVDSQLHLGLRSFKPDSIKIPGTVTFIPGYAQANMDAFYSGIDVLLFPTQLKETFGLSVREALARDVWVISTQGGGTVEDIVDGVNGTIIPLSTDEKYLRQALSDVLENQQRYLEHRNPFKASIKLCSDQALELQGIYEDVLKQASLSEASAAGQPSVIASLR
;
A
#
# COMPACT_ATOMS: atom_id res chain seq x y z
N MET A 1 10.41 -19.65 -2.05
CA MET A 1 9.96 -20.94 -1.49
C MET A 1 8.50 -20.93 -1.00
N ILE A 2 8.07 -19.93 -0.22
CA ILE A 2 6.67 -19.69 0.24
C ILE A 2 5.59 -20.05 -0.82
N TYR A 3 5.71 -19.53 -2.04
CA TYR A 3 4.75 -19.80 -3.13
C TYR A 3 4.79 -21.23 -3.68
N ARG A 4 5.96 -21.89 -3.65
CA ARG A 4 6.12 -23.30 -4.03
C ARG A 4 5.46 -24.21 -2.99
N SER A 5 5.62 -23.91 -1.70
CA SER A 5 4.95 -24.63 -0.61
C SER A 5 3.44 -24.42 -0.66
N ILE A 6 2.96 -23.21 -0.97
CA ILE A 6 1.54 -22.94 -1.24
C ILE A 6 1.01 -23.74 -2.43
N LEU A 7 1.70 -23.70 -3.57
CA LEU A 7 1.27 -24.40 -4.79
C LEU A 7 1.27 -25.91 -4.59
N LYS A 8 2.32 -26.45 -3.97
CA LYS A 8 2.42 -27.86 -3.56
C LYS A 8 1.25 -28.21 -2.64
N SER A 9 0.96 -27.38 -1.65
CA SER A 9 -0.16 -27.59 -0.71
C SER A 9 -1.53 -27.57 -1.40
N VAL A 10 -1.78 -26.67 -2.36
CA VAL A 10 -3.03 -26.66 -3.12
C VAL A 10 -3.20 -27.95 -3.93
N LEU A 11 -2.11 -28.48 -4.49
CA LEU A 11 -2.13 -29.73 -5.26
C LEU A 11 -2.24 -30.97 -4.37
N THR A 12 -1.60 -30.98 -3.20
CA THR A 12 -1.61 -32.13 -2.27
C THR A 12 -2.87 -32.20 -1.41
N LEU A 13 -3.43 -31.06 -0.98
CA LEU A 13 -4.60 -31.02 -0.10
C LEU A 13 -5.92 -31.39 -0.81
N GLN A 14 -5.99 -31.18 -2.13
CA GLN A 14 -7.15 -31.51 -2.95
C GLN A 14 -6.67 -32.29 -4.19
N PRO A 15 -6.26 -33.56 -4.06
CA PRO A 15 -5.73 -34.33 -5.18
C PRO A 15 -6.82 -34.61 -6.23
N GLY A 16 -6.42 -34.70 -7.50
CA GLY A 16 -7.30 -35.03 -8.63
C GLY A 16 -7.82 -33.84 -9.47
N TYR A 17 -8.55 -34.16 -10.53
CA TYR A 17 -9.02 -33.22 -11.57
C TYR A 17 -10.55 -33.25 -11.79
N SER A 18 -11.31 -33.87 -10.88
CA SER A 18 -12.78 -33.84 -10.97
C SER A 18 -13.32 -32.41 -10.80
N LEU A 19 -14.52 -32.12 -11.33
CA LEU A 19 -15.17 -30.81 -11.14
C LEU A 19 -15.29 -30.41 -9.67
N ARG A 20 -15.51 -31.39 -8.78
CA ARG A 20 -15.53 -31.19 -7.32
C ARG A 20 -14.14 -30.84 -6.77
N ALA A 21 -13.08 -31.54 -7.22
CA ALA A 21 -11.71 -31.26 -6.81
C ALA A 21 -11.23 -29.88 -7.31
N LEU A 22 -11.55 -29.51 -8.54
CA LEU A 22 -11.26 -28.19 -9.11
C LEU A 22 -12.00 -27.07 -8.36
N ASN A 23 -13.28 -27.28 -8.04
CA ASN A 23 -14.05 -26.34 -7.22
C ASN A 23 -13.43 -26.18 -5.81
N ASN A 24 -12.98 -27.26 -5.19
CA ASN A 24 -12.32 -27.20 -3.88
C ASN A 24 -10.95 -26.51 -3.94
N LYS A 25 -10.16 -26.73 -4.99
CA LYS A 25 -8.90 -26.01 -5.25
C LYS A 25 -9.16 -24.51 -5.42
N PHE A 26 -10.17 -24.14 -6.20
CA PHE A 26 -10.57 -22.75 -6.39
C PHE A 26 -11.01 -22.09 -5.07
N LYS A 27 -11.84 -22.77 -4.27
CA LYS A 27 -12.24 -22.30 -2.94
C LYS A 27 -11.06 -22.11 -2.00
N LEU A 28 -10.12 -23.05 -1.98
CA LEU A 28 -8.89 -22.93 -1.18
C LEU A 28 -8.06 -21.73 -1.63
N MET A 29 -7.84 -21.54 -2.94
CA MET A 29 -7.13 -20.38 -3.47
C MET A 29 -7.81 -19.06 -3.10
N LEU A 30 -9.14 -18.98 -3.19
CA LEU A 30 -9.91 -17.80 -2.82
C LEU A 30 -9.78 -17.49 -1.32
N LEU A 31 -9.85 -18.50 -0.45
CA LEU A 31 -9.64 -18.34 0.99
C LEU A 31 -8.20 -17.92 1.32
N MET A 32 -7.20 -18.53 0.70
CA MET A 32 -5.78 -18.14 0.89
C MET A 32 -5.52 -16.71 0.44
N THR A 33 -6.24 -16.24 -0.59
CA THR A 33 -6.15 -14.88 -1.09
C THR A 33 -6.85 -13.90 -0.15
N ARG A 34 -8.04 -14.25 0.35
CA ARG A 34 -8.79 -13.44 1.32
C ARG A 34 -8.02 -13.26 2.62
N GLU A 35 -7.40 -14.32 3.11
CA GLU A 35 -6.63 -14.34 4.38
C GLU A 35 -5.12 -14.15 4.13
N TRP A 36 -4.73 -13.51 3.02
CA TRP A 36 -3.32 -13.46 2.59
C TRP A 36 -2.40 -12.74 3.58
N SER A 37 -2.90 -11.70 4.26
CA SER A 37 -2.18 -11.01 5.34
C SER A 37 -1.78 -11.98 6.45
N ASP A 38 -2.76 -12.71 6.97
CA ASP A 38 -2.61 -13.64 8.09
C ASP A 38 -1.83 -14.89 7.67
N LEU A 39 -2.06 -15.38 6.46
CA LEU A 39 -1.30 -16.49 5.89
C LEU A 39 0.17 -16.12 5.67
N ARG A 40 0.46 -14.92 5.17
CA ARG A 40 1.85 -14.45 5.01
C ARG A 40 2.52 -14.28 6.37
N SER A 41 1.82 -13.73 7.35
CA SER A 41 2.29 -13.63 8.73
C SER A 41 2.58 -15.01 9.32
N PHE A 42 1.66 -15.97 9.15
CA PHE A 42 1.80 -17.37 9.56
C PHE A 42 3.03 -18.03 8.93
N LEU A 43 3.18 -17.98 7.60
CA LEU A 43 4.31 -18.61 6.90
C LEU A 43 5.65 -18.05 7.38
N ARG A 44 5.72 -16.73 7.64
CA ARG A 44 6.91 -16.10 8.23
C ARG A 44 7.17 -16.58 9.65
N ARG A 45 6.12 -16.64 10.50
CA ARG A 45 6.24 -17.13 11.89
C ARG A 45 6.72 -18.59 11.93
N MET A 46 6.19 -19.43 11.04
CA MET A 46 6.57 -20.84 10.92
C MET A 46 8.02 -21.02 10.44
N SER A 47 8.42 -20.32 9.38
CA SER A 47 9.81 -20.33 8.88
C SER A 47 10.78 -19.82 9.94
N ASN A 48 10.44 -18.73 10.65
CA ASN A 48 11.25 -18.23 11.77
C ASN A 48 11.34 -19.23 12.95
N ALA A 49 10.29 -19.99 13.22
CA ALA A 49 10.25 -20.93 14.34
C ALA A 49 10.99 -22.23 14.04
N LEU A 50 10.99 -22.70 12.79
CA LEU A 50 11.40 -24.06 12.43
C LEU A 50 12.54 -24.17 11.41
N GLY A 51 12.87 -23.08 10.72
CA GLY A 51 13.69 -23.10 9.51
C GLY A 51 12.93 -23.70 8.32
N ASP A 52 13.48 -23.54 7.12
CA ASP A 52 12.82 -23.96 5.88
C ASP A 52 12.72 -25.49 5.76
N ASP A 53 13.79 -26.22 6.12
CA ASP A 53 13.78 -27.69 6.15
C ASP A 53 12.76 -28.23 7.17
N GLY A 54 12.64 -27.57 8.33
CA GLY A 54 11.67 -27.95 9.35
C GLY A 54 10.23 -27.72 8.90
N PHE A 55 9.99 -26.61 8.20
CA PHE A 55 8.68 -26.29 7.64
C PHE A 55 8.30 -27.20 6.47
N GLU A 56 9.24 -27.60 5.61
CA GLU A 56 8.95 -28.56 4.53
C GLU A 56 8.60 -29.96 5.07
N LYS A 57 9.25 -30.39 6.16
CA LYS A 57 8.97 -31.68 6.84
C LYS A 57 7.58 -31.73 7.48
N LEU A 58 6.98 -30.60 7.83
CA LEU A 58 5.61 -30.54 8.35
C LEU A 58 4.55 -30.93 7.31
N GLU A 59 4.95 -31.09 6.05
CA GLU A 59 4.12 -31.30 4.87
C GLU A 59 3.03 -30.21 4.70
N GLY A 60 2.42 -30.12 3.51
CA GLY A 60 1.47 -29.04 3.16
C GLY A 60 0.19 -28.96 4.00
N ASP A 61 0.05 -29.81 5.03
CA ASP A 61 -1.09 -29.91 5.94
C ASP A 61 -1.30 -28.66 6.81
N CYS A 62 -0.21 -27.99 7.19
CA CYS A 62 -0.25 -26.79 8.03
C CYS A 62 -0.98 -25.61 7.36
N ILE A 63 -1.06 -25.59 6.02
CA ILE A 63 -1.82 -24.58 5.25
C ILE A 63 -3.32 -24.94 5.20
N GLY A 64 -3.67 -26.21 5.37
CA GLY A 64 -5.06 -26.65 5.29
C GLY A 64 -5.99 -26.04 6.34
N VAL A 65 -5.44 -25.54 7.46
CA VAL A 65 -6.20 -24.83 8.51
C VAL A 65 -6.81 -23.51 8.04
N VAL A 66 -6.37 -22.97 6.90
CA VAL A 66 -7.07 -21.86 6.21
C VAL A 66 -8.47 -22.29 5.79
N GLN A 67 -8.62 -23.54 5.35
CA GLN A 67 -9.86 -24.08 4.77
C GLN A 67 -10.69 -24.88 5.78
N TRP A 68 -10.09 -25.78 6.56
CA TRP A 68 -10.81 -26.66 7.48
C TRP A 68 -10.82 -26.18 8.93
N PRO A 69 -11.87 -26.46 9.71
CA PRO A 69 -11.92 -26.10 11.14
C PRO A 69 -10.80 -26.80 11.93
N TYR A 70 -10.39 -26.19 13.04
CA TYR A 70 -9.28 -26.66 13.88
C TYR A 70 -9.61 -26.41 15.36
N ILE A 71 -9.55 -27.47 16.18
CA ILE A 71 -9.96 -27.56 17.60
C ILE A 71 -11.44 -27.20 17.81
N SER A 72 -11.78 -25.92 17.67
CA SER A 72 -13.13 -25.36 17.84
C SER A 72 -13.74 -24.97 16.49
N LYS A 73 -15.02 -25.26 16.30
CA LYS A 73 -15.80 -24.83 15.13
C LYS A 73 -15.96 -23.31 15.04
N CYS A 74 -15.77 -22.60 16.17
CA CYS A 74 -15.92 -21.14 16.24
C CYS A 74 -14.64 -20.39 15.84
N TRP A 75 -13.52 -21.07 15.63
CA TRP A 75 -12.27 -20.40 15.26
C TRP A 75 -12.26 -20.06 13.76
N ASN A 76 -12.13 -18.76 13.47
CA ASN A 76 -11.95 -18.25 12.10
C ASN A 76 -10.53 -18.55 11.57
N ALA A 77 -10.25 -18.23 10.30
CA ALA A 77 -8.93 -18.53 9.70
C ALA A 77 -7.76 -17.85 10.44
N PRO A 78 -7.83 -16.55 10.80
CA PRO A 78 -6.76 -15.90 11.57
C PRO A 78 -6.49 -16.58 12.92
N ALA A 79 -7.53 -16.92 13.68
CA ALA A 79 -7.36 -17.60 14.98
C ALA A 79 -6.70 -18.98 14.85
N ARG A 80 -7.08 -19.76 13.83
CA ARG A 80 -6.49 -21.08 13.56
C ARG A 80 -5.02 -20.98 13.17
N LEU A 81 -4.69 -20.07 12.24
CA LEU A 81 -3.32 -19.79 11.82
C LEU A 81 -2.47 -19.33 13.01
N ALA A 82 -3.00 -18.41 13.83
CA ALA A 82 -2.30 -17.89 14.99
C ALA A 82 -2.02 -18.98 16.04
N ALA A 83 -2.97 -19.88 16.29
CA ALA A 83 -2.81 -20.99 17.23
C ALA A 83 -1.71 -21.97 16.78
N VAL A 84 -1.73 -22.38 15.50
CA VAL A 84 -0.71 -23.28 14.95
C VAL A 84 0.67 -22.61 14.95
N ALA A 85 0.79 -21.35 14.51
CA ALA A 85 2.08 -20.66 14.59
C ALA A 85 2.56 -20.50 16.03
N SER A 86 1.67 -20.15 16.96
CA SER A 86 2.03 -20.03 18.37
C SER A 86 2.49 -21.36 18.98
N HIS A 87 1.98 -22.49 18.49
CA HIS A 87 2.41 -23.80 18.93
C HIS A 87 3.88 -24.04 18.62
N TYR A 88 4.24 -23.92 17.34
CA TYR A 88 5.61 -24.15 16.89
C TYR A 88 6.58 -23.13 17.48
N GLU A 89 6.15 -21.87 17.65
CA GLU A 89 6.93 -20.87 18.36
C GLU A 89 7.15 -21.21 19.84
N ALA A 90 6.17 -21.81 20.52
CA ALA A 90 6.30 -22.19 21.92
C ALA A 90 7.27 -23.38 22.07
N ILE A 91 7.05 -24.45 21.30
CA ILE A 91 7.87 -25.66 21.43
C ILE A 91 9.29 -25.45 20.87
N SER A 92 9.46 -24.75 19.75
CA SER A 92 10.80 -24.58 19.16
C SER A 92 11.70 -23.67 19.99
N LYS A 93 11.11 -22.74 20.75
CA LYS A 93 11.85 -21.80 21.60
C LYS A 93 12.07 -22.28 23.03
N GLN A 94 11.10 -23.02 23.60
CA GLN A 94 11.08 -23.31 25.04
C GLN A 94 11.16 -24.81 25.35
N PHE A 95 10.69 -25.68 24.46
CA PHE A 95 10.58 -27.13 24.72
C PHE A 95 10.91 -27.95 23.45
N PRO A 96 12.15 -27.91 22.96
CA PRO A 96 12.53 -28.55 21.68
C PRO A 96 12.34 -30.07 21.68
N ALA A 97 12.33 -30.72 22.86
CA ALA A 97 11.98 -32.14 22.98
C ALA A 97 10.56 -32.46 22.47
N LEU A 98 9.64 -31.48 22.47
CA LEU A 98 8.28 -31.62 21.93
C LEU A 98 8.19 -31.39 20.42
N LEU A 99 9.29 -30.98 19.77
CA LEU A 99 9.28 -30.66 18.34
C LEU A 99 9.37 -31.92 17.48
N LEU A 100 8.21 -32.50 17.19
CA LEU A 100 8.05 -33.58 16.22
C LEU A 100 7.64 -32.99 14.87
N LEU A 101 8.40 -33.25 13.82
CA LEU A 101 8.16 -32.68 12.48
C LEU A 101 7.48 -33.71 11.56
N GLY A 102 7.98 -34.95 11.56
CA GLY A 102 7.43 -36.05 10.77
C GLY A 102 6.17 -36.70 11.36
N ARG A 103 5.36 -37.33 10.50
CA ARG A 103 4.15 -38.08 10.90
C ARG A 103 4.45 -39.41 11.58
N ASP A 104 5.62 -39.98 11.31
CA ASP A 104 6.10 -41.24 11.90
C ASP A 104 7.00 -41.01 13.12
N GLU A 105 7.29 -39.75 13.46
CA GLU A 105 8.10 -39.41 14.64
C GLU A 105 7.28 -39.61 15.92
N ARG A 106 7.87 -40.32 16.87
CA ARG A 106 7.29 -40.61 18.18
C ARG A 106 8.33 -40.39 19.28
N LEU A 107 7.89 -39.81 20.39
CA LEU A 107 8.66 -39.66 21.61
C LEU A 107 8.03 -40.51 22.71
N THR A 108 8.73 -41.56 23.14
CA THR A 108 8.30 -42.33 24.31
C THR A 108 8.60 -41.52 25.58
N LEU A 109 7.55 -41.14 26.31
CA LEU A 109 7.67 -40.37 27.54
C LEU A 109 7.87 -41.27 28.77
N CYS A 110 7.28 -42.47 28.76
CA CYS A 110 7.38 -43.43 29.86
C CYS A 110 7.07 -44.86 29.36
N ASP A 111 7.89 -45.83 29.76
CA ASP A 111 7.59 -47.26 29.60
C ASP A 111 6.77 -47.74 30.80
N LEU A 112 5.54 -48.21 30.54
CA LEU A 112 4.59 -48.65 31.56
C LEU A 112 4.54 -50.18 31.68
N SER A 113 5.47 -50.90 31.04
CA SER A 113 5.51 -52.36 31.01
C SER A 113 5.63 -53.00 32.40
N GLY A 114 6.19 -52.27 33.38
CA GLY A 114 6.23 -52.67 34.79
C GLY A 114 4.86 -52.68 35.50
N TYR A 115 3.87 -51.95 34.96
CA TYR A 115 2.51 -51.89 35.50
C TYR A 115 1.53 -52.75 34.69
N SER A 116 1.60 -52.67 33.36
CA SER A 116 0.76 -53.48 32.46
C SER A 116 1.58 -53.90 31.24
N SER A 117 1.49 -55.17 30.86
CA SER A 117 2.35 -55.76 29.84
C SER A 117 2.27 -55.00 28.50
N ALA A 118 3.44 -54.70 27.94
CA ALA A 118 3.64 -53.97 26.68
C ALA A 118 2.94 -52.59 26.62
N CYS A 119 2.75 -51.93 27.77
CA CYS A 119 2.11 -50.63 27.84
C CYS A 119 3.12 -49.49 27.76
N THR A 120 2.85 -48.46 26.94
CA THR A 120 3.73 -47.29 26.81
C THR A 120 2.95 -45.99 26.70
N LEU A 121 3.54 -44.90 27.22
CA LEU A 121 3.06 -43.54 27.06
C LEU A 121 3.90 -42.81 26.01
N VAL A 122 3.26 -42.39 24.92
CA VAL A 122 3.94 -41.87 23.72
C VAL A 122 3.33 -40.54 23.30
N LEU A 123 4.18 -39.60 22.90
CA LEU A 123 3.81 -38.36 22.22
C LEU A 123 4.12 -38.48 20.72
N ASP A 124 3.16 -38.19 19.85
CA ASP A 124 3.29 -38.29 18.39
C ASP A 124 2.41 -37.27 17.63
N ARG A 125 2.39 -37.35 16.29
CA ARG A 125 1.65 -36.43 15.39
C ARG A 125 0.82 -37.12 14.29
N PRO A 126 -0.08 -38.05 14.66
CA PRO A 126 -0.79 -38.86 13.70
C PRO A 126 -1.76 -38.07 12.83
N ILE A 127 -1.87 -38.45 11.56
CA ILE A 127 -2.68 -37.75 10.55
C ILE A 127 -4.17 -37.66 10.91
N TRP A 128 -4.71 -38.63 11.65
CA TRP A 128 -6.13 -38.68 12.03
C TRP A 128 -6.52 -37.71 13.15
N PHE A 129 -5.57 -37.04 13.80
CA PHE A 129 -5.83 -35.98 14.79
C PHE A 129 -5.41 -34.59 14.32
N LYS A 130 -5.08 -34.44 13.03
CA LYS A 130 -4.52 -33.19 12.48
C LYS A 130 -5.44 -31.95 12.59
N ARG A 131 -6.70 -32.12 13.00
CA ARG A 131 -7.65 -31.02 13.21
C ARG A 131 -7.99 -30.81 14.68
N GLU A 132 -7.54 -31.69 15.56
CA GLU A 132 -7.84 -31.72 16.99
C GLU A 132 -6.64 -31.31 17.84
N GLY A 133 -5.43 -31.33 17.29
CA GLY A 133 -4.24 -30.73 17.88
C GLY A 133 -2.98 -30.99 17.05
N GLU A 134 -1.92 -30.22 17.31
CA GLU A 134 -0.61 -30.45 16.68
C GLU A 134 0.13 -31.66 17.26
N LEU A 135 -0.06 -31.96 18.56
CA LEU A 135 0.55 -33.10 19.26
C LEU A 135 -0.53 -33.98 19.88
N VAL A 136 -0.24 -35.27 19.98
CA VAL A 136 -1.14 -36.26 20.59
C VAL A 136 -0.38 -37.07 21.61
N LEU A 137 -0.93 -37.16 22.82
CA LEU A 137 -0.45 -38.03 23.87
C LEU A 137 -1.28 -39.31 23.87
N ASN A 138 -0.64 -40.46 23.74
CA ASN A 138 -1.27 -41.76 23.55
C ASN A 138 -0.81 -42.77 24.59
N VAL A 139 -1.74 -43.64 24.98
CA VAL A 139 -1.43 -44.90 25.67
C VAL A 139 -1.54 -46.03 24.66
N PHE A 140 -0.44 -46.76 24.46
CA PHE A 140 -0.39 -47.96 23.63
C PHE A 140 -0.30 -49.22 24.50
N GLN A 141 -0.87 -50.32 24.01
CA GLN A 141 -0.63 -51.68 24.51
C GLN A 141 -0.23 -52.54 23.31
N GLY A 142 1.07 -52.85 23.20
CA GLY A 142 1.66 -53.27 21.92
C GLY A 142 1.41 -52.21 20.84
N ASP A 143 0.88 -52.62 19.68
CA ASP A 143 0.53 -51.70 18.59
C ASP A 143 -0.88 -51.11 18.72
N LEU A 144 -1.65 -51.53 19.73
CA LEU A 144 -3.02 -51.06 19.91
C LEU A 144 -3.07 -49.74 20.66
N ARG A 145 -3.61 -48.70 20.02
CA ARG A 145 -3.88 -47.39 20.62
C ARG A 145 -5.12 -47.45 21.52
N VAL A 146 -4.91 -47.44 22.83
CA VAL A 146 -5.98 -47.59 23.85
C VAL A 146 -6.71 -46.28 24.10
N ALA A 147 -5.97 -45.19 24.26
CA ALA A 147 -6.53 -43.87 24.52
C ALA A 147 -5.61 -42.78 23.96
N SER A 148 -6.19 -41.65 23.57
CA SER A 148 -5.48 -40.50 23.00
C SER A 148 -6.04 -39.18 23.51
N ILE A 149 -5.17 -38.19 23.70
CA ILE A 149 -5.55 -36.80 23.96
C ILE A 149 -4.75 -35.88 23.03
N ALA A 150 -5.45 -35.15 22.15
CA ALA A 150 -4.85 -34.25 21.17
C ALA A 150 -4.87 -32.81 21.69
N PHE A 151 -3.73 -32.13 21.61
CA PHE A 151 -3.58 -30.80 22.18
C PHE A 151 -2.68 -29.87 21.35
N THR A 152 -2.77 -28.58 21.65
CA THR A 152 -1.99 -27.50 21.05
C THR A 152 -1.66 -26.45 22.09
N LEU A 153 -0.37 -26.15 22.24
CA LEU A 153 0.10 -24.99 22.99
C LEU A 153 -0.12 -23.70 22.19
N SER A 154 -0.68 -22.67 22.82
CA SER A 154 -0.86 -21.36 22.20
C SER A 154 -0.80 -20.25 23.25
N ARG A 155 -0.09 -19.16 22.93
CA ARG A 155 0.01 -17.99 23.81
C ARG A 155 -1.24 -17.13 23.65
N THR A 156 -1.85 -16.82 24.79
CA THR A 156 -2.99 -15.92 24.93
C THR A 156 -2.60 -14.72 25.77
N THR A 157 -3.54 -13.80 26.01
CA THR A 157 -3.39 -12.70 26.98
C THR A 157 -3.06 -13.19 28.39
N ASP A 158 -3.43 -14.42 28.73
CA ASP A 158 -3.23 -15.04 30.05
C ASP A 158 -1.90 -15.83 30.15
N GLY A 159 -1.03 -15.73 29.15
CA GLY A 159 0.22 -16.49 29.06
C GLY A 159 0.12 -17.70 28.14
N LEU A 160 1.00 -18.70 28.34
CA LEU A 160 0.98 -19.92 27.53
C LEU A 160 -0.19 -20.81 27.99
N CYS A 161 -1.07 -21.21 27.09
CA CYS A 161 -2.21 -22.08 27.41
C CYS A 161 -2.13 -23.38 26.59
N LEU A 162 -2.67 -24.46 27.14
CA LEU A 162 -2.79 -25.76 26.48
C LEU A 162 -4.24 -25.99 26.06
N PHE A 163 -4.50 -26.11 24.76
CA PHE A 163 -5.83 -26.35 24.19
C PHE A 163 -5.99 -27.82 23.80
N ILE A 164 -6.95 -28.52 24.38
CA ILE A 164 -7.30 -29.91 24.08
C ILE A 164 -8.47 -29.93 23.10
N GLY A 165 -8.26 -30.45 21.89
CA GLY A 165 -9.31 -30.59 20.88
C GLY A 165 -9.94 -31.97 20.79
N ALA A 166 -9.32 -33.00 21.39
CA ALA A 166 -9.91 -34.33 21.48
C ALA A 166 -9.42 -35.15 22.68
N VAL A 167 -10.35 -35.95 23.24
CA VAL A 167 -10.05 -37.15 24.02
C VAL A 167 -10.80 -38.32 23.39
N GLN A 168 -10.09 -39.40 23.09
CA GLN A 168 -10.67 -40.57 22.42
C GLN A 168 -10.16 -41.87 23.04
N GLY A 169 -10.95 -42.93 22.90
CA GLY A 169 -10.54 -44.29 23.25
C GLY A 169 -10.19 -45.12 22.01
N ILE A 170 -10.24 -46.44 22.17
CA ILE A 170 -10.10 -47.45 21.12
C ILE A 170 -11.05 -47.13 19.95
N HIS A 171 -10.54 -47.27 18.71
CA HIS A 171 -11.26 -46.95 17.48
C HIS A 171 -12.39 -47.96 17.19
N LYS A 172 -13.40 -47.57 16.40
CA LYS A 172 -14.62 -48.35 16.08
C LYS A 172 -14.37 -49.70 15.37
N GLY A 173 -13.15 -49.98 14.92
CA GLY A 173 -12.79 -51.22 14.21
C GLY A 173 -12.42 -52.40 15.12
N VAL A 174 -12.43 -52.21 16.44
CA VAL A 174 -12.19 -53.26 17.43
C VAL A 174 -13.51 -53.69 18.04
N ASP A 175 -13.71 -55.00 18.20
CA ASP A 175 -14.89 -55.56 18.84
C ASP A 175 -15.14 -54.95 20.25
N SER A 176 -16.41 -54.83 20.61
CA SER A 176 -16.84 -54.16 21.84
C SER A 176 -16.47 -54.95 23.10
N GLU A 177 -16.55 -56.28 23.08
CA GLU A 177 -16.15 -57.12 24.22
C GLU A 177 -14.64 -57.03 24.45
N ARG A 178 -13.85 -57.08 23.36
CA ARG A 178 -12.39 -56.91 23.43
C ARG A 178 -12.00 -55.52 23.95
N SER A 179 -12.72 -54.48 23.54
CA SER A 179 -12.47 -53.12 24.03
C SER A 179 -12.77 -52.99 25.52
N LEU A 180 -13.88 -53.59 25.99
CA LEU A 180 -14.28 -53.59 27.40
C LEU A 180 -13.31 -54.37 28.29
N SER A 181 -12.78 -55.52 27.81
CA SER A 181 -11.78 -56.28 28.57
C SER A 181 -10.50 -55.49 28.76
N ILE A 182 -9.98 -54.87 27.69
CA ILE A 182 -8.78 -54.02 27.75
C ILE A 182 -8.98 -52.85 28.71
N TYR A 183 -10.12 -52.15 28.65
CA TYR A 183 -10.39 -51.07 29.59
C TYR A 183 -10.47 -51.54 31.04
N ARG A 184 -11.09 -52.70 31.29
CA ARG A 184 -11.21 -53.27 32.63
C ARG A 184 -9.85 -53.64 33.20
N ASP A 185 -9.01 -54.30 32.40
CA ASP A 185 -7.71 -54.79 32.83
C ASP A 185 -6.75 -53.62 33.07
N LEU A 186 -6.65 -52.65 32.15
CA LEU A 186 -5.86 -51.43 32.37
C LEU A 186 -6.37 -50.58 33.53
N THR A 187 -7.68 -50.52 33.75
CA THR A 187 -8.21 -49.81 34.92
C THR A 187 -7.80 -50.51 36.21
N LYS A 188 -7.69 -51.85 36.22
CA LYS A 188 -7.20 -52.60 37.37
C LYS A 188 -5.70 -52.38 37.59
N ASP A 189 -4.90 -52.47 36.52
CA ASP A 189 -3.44 -52.31 36.55
C ASP A 189 -3.05 -50.88 36.96
N PHE A 190 -3.81 -49.86 36.54
CA PHE A 190 -3.63 -48.47 36.97
C PHE A 190 -4.39 -48.15 38.27
N GLU A 191 -4.57 -49.15 39.14
CA GLU A 191 -5.10 -49.03 40.50
C GLU A 191 -6.44 -48.28 40.56
N GLY A 192 -7.33 -48.60 39.62
CA GLY A 192 -8.68 -48.04 39.46
C GLY A 192 -8.75 -46.72 38.67
N LEU A 193 -7.67 -46.30 38.00
CA LEU A 193 -7.65 -45.11 37.14
C LEU A 193 -7.94 -45.50 35.69
N ARG A 194 -9.03 -44.96 35.11
CA ARG A 194 -9.40 -45.26 33.72
C ARG A 194 -8.36 -44.65 32.75
N PRO A 195 -8.06 -45.27 31.60
CA PRO A 195 -7.04 -44.77 30.65
C PRO A 195 -7.22 -43.31 30.22
N ARG A 196 -8.46 -42.84 30.01
CA ARG A 196 -8.73 -41.42 29.68
C ARG A 196 -8.41 -40.48 30.84
N SER A 197 -8.75 -40.87 32.08
CA SER A 197 -8.42 -40.10 33.28
C SER A 197 -6.91 -40.09 33.54
N PHE A 198 -6.22 -41.19 33.26
CA PHE A 198 -4.76 -41.25 33.29
C PHE A 198 -4.13 -40.24 32.32
N LEU A 199 -4.59 -40.19 31.07
CA LEU A 199 -4.12 -39.19 30.10
C LEU A 199 -4.41 -37.74 30.53
N ILE A 200 -5.53 -37.48 31.22
CA ILE A 200 -5.85 -36.16 31.75
C ILE A 200 -4.90 -35.77 32.89
N GLU A 201 -4.49 -36.71 33.75
CA GLU A 201 -3.47 -36.43 34.77
C GLU A 201 -2.07 -36.27 34.15
N ALA A 202 -1.72 -37.07 33.13
CA ALA A 202 -0.47 -36.94 32.38
C ALA A 202 -0.38 -35.59 31.64
N ILE A 203 -1.45 -35.14 30.97
CA ILE A 203 -1.43 -33.84 30.29
C ILE A 203 -1.36 -32.67 31.28
N LYS A 204 -1.88 -32.79 32.50
CA LYS A 204 -1.68 -31.81 33.58
C LYS A 204 -0.21 -31.72 34.01
N CYS A 205 0.51 -32.85 34.03
CA CYS A 205 1.95 -32.84 34.24
C CYS A 205 2.67 -32.12 33.10
N VAL A 206 2.43 -32.51 31.84
CA VAL A 206 3.00 -31.83 30.67
C VAL A 206 2.73 -30.33 30.71
N ALA A 207 1.48 -29.92 30.96
CA ALA A 207 1.08 -28.51 31.06
C ALA A 207 1.90 -27.74 32.12
N ARG A 208 2.11 -28.33 33.30
CA ARG A 208 2.93 -27.73 34.37
C ARG A 208 4.39 -27.65 33.98
N THR A 209 4.95 -28.72 33.42
CA THR A 209 6.34 -28.78 32.98
C THR A 209 6.63 -27.75 31.88
N VAL A 210 5.67 -27.51 30.97
CA VAL A 210 5.81 -26.48 29.93
C VAL A 210 5.46 -25.07 30.39
N GLY A 211 5.10 -24.88 31.66
CA GLY A 211 4.72 -23.56 32.20
C GLY A 211 3.40 -23.03 31.63
N ALA A 212 2.48 -23.89 31.24
CA ALA A 212 1.14 -23.46 30.82
C ALA A 212 0.36 -22.93 32.03
N THR A 213 -0.27 -21.77 31.88
CA THR A 213 -1.05 -21.10 32.93
C THR A 213 -2.48 -21.64 33.03
N ARG A 214 -3.01 -22.22 31.94
CA ARG A 214 -4.36 -22.81 31.87
C ARG A 214 -4.42 -23.97 30.89
N ILE A 215 -5.37 -24.88 31.14
CA ILE A 215 -5.73 -25.99 30.24
C ILE A 215 -7.18 -25.80 29.78
N TYR A 216 -7.38 -25.56 28.49
CA TYR A 216 -8.70 -25.42 27.88
C TYR A 216 -9.09 -26.71 27.16
N ALA A 217 -10.25 -27.28 27.45
CA ALA A 217 -10.76 -28.49 26.82
C ALA A 217 -12.06 -28.22 26.06
N VAL A 218 -12.11 -28.56 24.77
CA VAL A 218 -13.21 -28.15 23.89
C VAL A 218 -14.54 -28.77 24.33
N GLY A 219 -15.60 -27.96 24.39
CA GLY A 219 -16.96 -28.43 24.69
C GLY A 219 -17.55 -29.23 23.53
N ASP A 220 -18.42 -30.20 23.80
CA ASP A 220 -18.92 -31.15 22.79
C ASP A 220 -19.64 -30.45 21.63
N ALA A 221 -20.44 -29.43 21.94
CA ALA A 221 -21.16 -28.63 20.96
C ALA A 221 -20.25 -27.84 20.00
N TYR A 222 -18.99 -27.60 20.40
CA TYR A 222 -18.04 -26.73 19.69
C TYR A 222 -16.94 -27.50 18.96
N ARG A 223 -16.94 -28.83 19.02
CA ARG A 223 -15.95 -29.67 18.34
C ARG A 223 -15.93 -29.41 16.83
N HIS A 224 -14.74 -29.48 16.23
CA HIS A 224 -14.52 -29.18 14.81
C HIS A 224 -15.44 -29.97 13.84
N HIS A 225 -15.84 -31.20 14.17
CA HIS A 225 -16.70 -32.05 13.34
C HIS A 225 -18.14 -31.50 13.20
N ARG A 226 -18.59 -30.62 14.11
CA ARG A 226 -19.89 -29.93 14.04
C ARG A 226 -19.89 -28.75 13.05
N HIS A 227 -18.75 -28.47 12.41
CA HIS A 227 -18.63 -27.37 11.45
C HIS A 227 -19.26 -27.74 10.09
N PRO A 228 -19.93 -26.81 9.39
CA PRO A 228 -20.58 -27.06 8.08
C PRO A 228 -19.66 -27.63 6.99
N TYR A 229 -18.34 -27.46 7.15
CA TYR A 229 -17.31 -28.06 6.28
C TYR A 229 -17.49 -29.58 6.10
N PHE A 230 -18.03 -30.29 7.09
CA PHE A 230 -18.24 -31.74 7.03
C PHE A 230 -19.61 -32.19 6.48
N GLY A 231 -20.50 -31.23 6.18
CA GLY A 231 -21.89 -31.50 5.76
C GLY A 231 -22.84 -31.74 6.94
N ALA A 232 -24.14 -31.54 6.71
CA ALA A 232 -25.18 -31.62 7.74
C ALA A 232 -25.41 -33.05 8.28
N GLU A 233 -25.21 -34.08 7.45
CA GLU A 233 -25.50 -35.48 7.78
C GLU A 233 -24.47 -36.14 8.72
N LYS A 234 -23.21 -35.68 8.72
CA LYS A 234 -22.14 -36.25 9.57
C LYS A 234 -22.12 -35.73 11.01
N ALA A 235 -22.94 -34.73 11.34
CA ALA A 235 -22.93 -34.08 12.65
C ALA A 235 -23.66 -34.88 13.74
N GLN A 236 -24.36 -35.97 13.42
CA GLN A 236 -25.26 -36.68 14.33
C GLN A 236 -24.72 -38.00 14.91
N ASP A 237 -23.54 -38.48 14.50
CA ASP A 237 -23.15 -39.89 14.67
C ASP A 237 -21.90 -40.13 15.56
N LEU A 238 -21.86 -39.51 16.74
CA LEU A 238 -20.73 -39.60 17.69
C LEU A 238 -21.17 -40.03 19.10
N ALA A 239 -20.51 -41.06 19.62
CA ALA A 239 -20.93 -41.83 20.82
C ALA A 239 -20.40 -41.32 22.17
N ALA A 240 -19.60 -40.24 22.23
CA ALA A 240 -18.99 -39.77 23.47
C ALA A 240 -19.19 -38.26 23.67
N ASN A 241 -19.83 -37.89 24.78
CA ASN A 241 -20.03 -36.50 25.21
C ASN A 241 -18.79 -36.00 25.97
N TYR A 242 -18.09 -35.02 25.41
CA TYR A 242 -16.87 -34.46 25.99
C TYR A 242 -17.12 -33.72 27.31
N ASP A 243 -18.26 -33.04 27.43
CA ASP A 243 -18.58 -32.22 28.61
C ASP A 243 -18.63 -33.09 29.88
N VAL A 244 -19.24 -34.28 29.79
CA VAL A 244 -19.29 -35.24 30.89
C VAL A 244 -17.89 -35.69 31.30
N ILE A 245 -17.03 -35.98 30.33
CA ILE A 245 -15.64 -36.42 30.59
C ILE A 245 -14.86 -35.30 31.28
N TRP A 246 -15.01 -34.04 30.84
CA TRP A 246 -14.33 -32.91 31.45
C TRP A 246 -14.80 -32.67 32.89
N LEU A 247 -16.11 -32.66 33.13
CA LEU A 247 -16.70 -32.48 34.45
C LEU A 247 -16.28 -33.58 35.43
N GLU A 248 -16.24 -34.85 35.01
CA GLU A 248 -15.75 -35.97 35.83
C GLU A 248 -14.29 -35.81 36.28
N ASN A 249 -13.48 -35.04 35.54
CA ASN A 249 -12.08 -34.78 35.84
C ASN A 249 -11.84 -33.36 36.41
N GLY A 250 -12.89 -32.78 37.01
CA GLY A 250 -12.81 -31.53 37.78
C GLY A 250 -12.79 -30.26 36.93
N ALA A 251 -13.14 -30.34 35.64
CA ALA A 251 -13.22 -29.16 34.80
C ALA A 251 -14.41 -28.26 35.18
N THR A 252 -14.25 -26.96 34.96
CA THR A 252 -15.30 -25.95 35.16
C THR A 252 -15.55 -25.20 33.84
N PRO A 253 -16.76 -24.67 33.59
CA PRO A 253 -16.99 -23.80 32.45
C PRO A 253 -15.98 -22.63 32.43
N SER A 254 -15.38 -22.35 31.28
CA SER A 254 -14.44 -21.22 31.16
C SER A 254 -15.18 -19.94 30.75
N ALA A 255 -14.49 -18.79 30.83
CA ALA A 255 -15.01 -17.53 30.29
C ALA A 255 -15.23 -17.58 28.76
N ARG A 256 -14.65 -18.56 28.08
CA ARG A 256 -14.89 -18.83 26.67
C ARG A 256 -15.94 -19.92 26.53
N GLU A 257 -17.04 -19.61 25.84
CA GLU A 257 -18.14 -20.56 25.64
C GLU A 257 -17.71 -21.84 24.92
N ASP A 258 -16.62 -21.80 24.14
CA ASP A 258 -16.11 -22.96 23.39
C ASP A 258 -15.29 -23.97 24.23
N PHE A 259 -14.90 -23.64 25.47
CA PHE A 259 -14.01 -24.45 26.30
C PHE A 259 -14.42 -24.58 27.77
N PHE A 260 -14.07 -25.73 28.36
CA PHE A 260 -13.95 -25.94 29.80
C PHE A 260 -12.51 -25.63 30.26
N ASN A 261 -12.34 -25.18 31.50
CA ASN A 261 -11.05 -25.03 32.16
C ASN A 261 -10.77 -26.26 33.03
N ILE A 262 -9.71 -26.99 32.73
CA ILE A 262 -9.22 -28.11 33.55
C ILE A 262 -8.19 -27.57 34.56
N PRO A 263 -8.33 -27.87 35.87
CA PRO A 263 -7.34 -27.47 36.87
C PRO A 263 -5.95 -28.03 36.55
N LEU A 264 -4.92 -27.18 36.65
CA LEU A 264 -3.51 -27.62 36.58
C LEU A 264 -3.11 -28.48 37.79
N ALA A 265 -3.79 -28.28 38.92
CA ALA A 265 -3.55 -29.05 40.14
C ALA A 265 -3.92 -30.53 39.95
N ARG A 266 -3.14 -31.40 40.60
CA ARG A 266 -3.39 -32.83 40.63
C ARG A 266 -4.73 -33.12 41.31
N SER A 267 -5.45 -34.11 40.80
CA SER A 267 -6.72 -34.54 41.41
C SER A 267 -6.47 -35.38 42.66
N MET A 268 -6.26 -34.73 43.81
CA MET A 268 -6.05 -35.42 45.10
C MET A 268 -7.35 -35.47 45.91
N ARG A 269 -7.71 -36.66 46.40
CA ARG A 269 -8.75 -36.83 47.44
C ARG A 269 -8.08 -36.83 48.80
N ALA A 270 -8.65 -36.12 49.78
CA ALA A 270 -8.15 -36.17 51.15
C ALA A 270 -8.23 -37.61 51.69
N ALA A 271 -7.27 -37.99 52.54
CA ALA A 271 -7.19 -39.35 53.09
C ALA A 271 -8.46 -39.75 53.86
N ASP A 272 -9.14 -38.76 54.43
CA ASP A 272 -10.38 -38.92 55.21
C ASP A 272 -11.60 -39.20 54.32
N ASP A 273 -11.61 -38.70 53.08
CA ASP A 273 -12.67 -38.93 52.08
C ASP A 273 -12.54 -40.28 51.37
N ILE A 274 -11.46 -41.01 51.61
CA ILE A 274 -11.20 -42.33 51.03
C ILE A 274 -11.58 -43.41 52.05
N ALA A 275 -12.59 -44.22 51.72
CA ALA A 275 -12.97 -45.38 52.52
C ALA A 275 -11.74 -46.25 52.87
N ALA A 276 -11.60 -46.65 54.14
CA ALA A 276 -10.42 -47.33 54.67
C ALA A 276 -9.90 -48.49 53.79
N LYS A 277 -10.82 -49.32 53.26
CA LYS A 277 -10.53 -50.45 52.37
C LYS A 277 -9.91 -50.08 51.01
N LYS A 278 -10.00 -48.81 50.57
CA LYS A 278 -9.48 -48.31 49.29
C LYS A 278 -8.21 -47.45 49.45
N ARG A 279 -7.80 -47.10 50.68
CA ARG A 279 -6.65 -46.21 50.92
C ARG A 279 -5.33 -46.77 50.37
N ALA A 280 -5.09 -48.07 50.48
CA ALA A 280 -3.89 -48.72 49.93
C ALA A 280 -3.81 -48.64 48.39
N MET A 281 -4.94 -48.85 47.70
CA MET A 281 -5.06 -48.70 46.25
C MET A 281 -4.79 -47.26 45.81
N TYR A 282 -5.38 -46.26 46.49
CA TYR A 282 -5.12 -44.84 46.19
C TYR A 282 -3.66 -44.43 46.41
N ARG A 283 -2.97 -44.98 47.42
CA ARG A 283 -1.52 -44.75 47.61
C ARG A 283 -0.69 -45.32 46.47
N ARG A 284 -0.97 -46.55 46.02
CA ARG A 284 -0.26 -47.15 44.88
C ARG A 284 -0.54 -46.41 43.57
N ARG A 285 -1.78 -45.95 43.36
CA ARG A 285 -2.13 -45.05 42.24
C ARG A 285 -1.30 -43.76 42.26
N GLN A 286 -1.13 -43.15 43.43
CA GLN A 286 -0.34 -41.92 43.56
C GLN A 286 1.13 -42.18 43.24
N ALA A 287 1.70 -43.28 43.74
CA ALA A 287 3.07 -43.68 43.42
C ALA A 287 3.27 -43.94 41.91
N LEU A 288 2.32 -44.59 41.24
CA LEU A 288 2.31 -44.75 39.78
C LEU A 288 2.32 -43.39 39.06
N LEU A 289 1.48 -42.44 39.48
CA LEU A 289 1.44 -41.12 38.86
C LEU A 289 2.73 -40.33 39.10
N ASP A 290 3.30 -40.40 40.30
CA ASP A 290 4.56 -39.72 40.63
C ASP A 290 5.73 -40.26 39.80
N ASP A 291 5.80 -41.59 39.63
CA ASP A 291 6.80 -42.23 38.76
C ASP A 291 6.66 -41.77 37.30
N VAL A 292 5.44 -41.81 36.74
CA VAL A 292 5.17 -41.34 35.38
C VAL A 292 5.52 -39.86 35.20
N PHE A 293 5.19 -39.02 36.18
CA PHE A 293 5.48 -37.58 36.12
C PHE A 293 6.98 -37.28 36.15
N ALA A 294 7.77 -38.00 36.96
CA ALA A 294 9.22 -37.85 36.96
C ALA A 294 9.84 -38.19 35.60
N HIS A 295 9.34 -39.23 34.94
CA HIS A 295 9.76 -39.60 33.58
C HIS A 295 9.39 -38.53 32.54
N ILE A 296 8.16 -38.00 32.61
CA ILE A 296 7.72 -36.89 31.73
C ILE A 296 8.60 -35.65 31.94
N GLU A 297 8.85 -35.25 33.18
CA GLU A 297 9.68 -34.07 33.49
C GLU A 297 11.11 -34.23 32.98
N THR A 298 11.70 -35.42 33.15
CA THR A 298 13.04 -35.75 32.65
C THR A 298 13.11 -35.71 31.13
N ALA A 299 12.11 -36.28 30.45
CA ALA A 299 12.05 -36.30 28.99
C ALA A 299 11.94 -34.89 28.36
N LEU A 300 11.48 -33.88 29.12
CA LEU A 300 11.20 -32.54 28.60
C LEU A 300 12.29 -31.49 28.91
N ALA A 301 13.34 -31.80 29.67
CA ALA A 301 14.29 -30.81 30.20
C ALA A 301 15.36 -30.24 29.21
N GLY A 302 15.60 -30.84 28.03
CA GLY A 302 16.51 -30.30 26.99
C GLY A 302 18.03 -30.30 27.34
N THR A 303 18.91 -30.04 26.35
CA THR A 303 20.40 -29.97 26.52
C THR A 303 20.93 -28.53 26.55
N ASP A 304 21.92 -28.22 27.40
CA ASP A 304 22.45 -26.85 27.65
C ASP A 304 22.89 -26.07 26.38
N GLY A 305 23.45 -26.74 25.38
CA GLY A 305 23.88 -26.10 24.13
C GLY A 305 22.74 -25.48 23.31
N GLN A 306 21.52 -26.04 23.38
CA GLN A 306 20.35 -25.48 22.70
C GLN A 306 19.83 -24.22 23.39
N ARG A 307 19.96 -24.13 24.71
CA ARG A 307 19.58 -22.96 25.51
C ARG A 307 20.51 -21.77 25.23
N GLN A 308 21.82 -22.00 25.14
CA GLN A 308 22.79 -20.94 24.82
C GLN A 308 22.60 -20.40 23.40
N LEU A 309 22.43 -21.29 22.40
CA LEU A 309 22.19 -20.85 21.02
C LEU A 309 20.96 -19.96 20.89
N GLN A 310 19.91 -20.23 21.69
CA GLN A 310 18.68 -19.46 21.67
C GLN A 310 18.84 -18.03 22.21
N LEU A 311 19.69 -17.81 23.23
CA LEU A 311 20.01 -16.48 23.75
C LEU A 311 20.72 -15.63 22.69
N HIS A 312 21.65 -16.23 21.95
CA HIS A 312 22.33 -15.55 20.84
C HIS A 312 21.38 -15.24 19.67
N ARG A 313 20.45 -16.16 19.36
CA ARG A 313 19.38 -15.91 18.38
C ARG A 313 18.46 -14.77 18.79
N GLN A 314 18.21 -14.57 20.08
CA GLN A 314 17.44 -13.40 20.54
C GLN A 314 18.23 -12.09 20.41
N ARG A 315 19.52 -12.10 20.75
CA ARG A 315 20.40 -10.92 20.68
C ARG A 315 20.67 -10.45 19.24
N LEU A 316 20.87 -11.40 18.32
CA LEU A 316 21.20 -11.15 16.92
C LEU A 316 20.02 -11.37 15.97
N GLY A 317 18.80 -11.53 16.49
CA GLY A 317 17.65 -12.08 15.77
C GLY A 317 17.37 -11.53 14.38
N ALA A 318 17.51 -10.21 14.17
CA ALA A 318 17.33 -9.62 12.85
C ALA A 318 18.37 -10.11 11.82
N ALA A 319 19.64 -10.23 12.22
CA ALA A 319 20.75 -10.63 11.35
C ALA A 319 20.80 -12.14 11.05
N LEU A 320 20.32 -12.98 11.97
CA LEU A 320 20.33 -14.45 11.81
C LEU A 320 19.11 -15.01 11.06
N ALA A 321 17.99 -14.29 11.01
CA ALA A 321 16.74 -14.78 10.40
C ALA A 321 16.74 -14.80 8.85
N VAL A 322 17.78 -14.27 8.18
CA VAL A 322 17.77 -14.05 6.70
C VAL A 322 18.93 -14.75 5.96
N GLN A 323 19.95 -15.26 6.68
CA GLN A 323 21.08 -15.96 6.05
C GLN A 323 20.67 -17.24 5.28
N GLU A 324 19.50 -17.82 5.54
CA GLU A 324 18.99 -19.01 4.83
C GLU A 324 18.27 -18.69 3.51
N VAL A 325 17.98 -17.42 3.19
CA VAL A 325 17.15 -17.04 2.02
C VAL A 325 17.98 -16.81 0.74
N HIS A 326 19.28 -16.50 0.85
CA HIS A 326 20.11 -16.06 -0.28
C HIS A 326 20.58 -17.18 -1.24
N SER A 327 20.24 -18.44 -1.00
CA SER A 327 20.62 -19.57 -1.86
C SER A 327 19.54 -20.03 -2.87
N ALA A 328 18.33 -19.44 -2.86
CA ALA A 328 17.21 -19.93 -3.67
C ALA A 328 16.84 -18.99 -4.85
N SER A 329 17.40 -19.36 -6.01
CA SER A 329 17.16 -18.97 -7.40
C SER A 329 15.84 -18.28 -7.84
N THR A 330 16.06 -17.36 -8.79
CA THR A 330 15.28 -17.00 -10.00
C THR A 330 13.85 -17.55 -10.13
N ILE A 331 12.87 -16.66 -9.98
CA ILE A 331 11.45 -16.91 -10.17
C ILE A 331 11.09 -16.89 -11.67
N SER A 332 10.32 -17.88 -12.13
CA SER A 332 9.74 -17.89 -13.48
C SER A 332 8.74 -16.72 -13.68
N PRO A 333 8.81 -15.97 -14.80
CA PRO A 333 8.02 -14.76 -15.05
C PRO A 333 6.51 -14.99 -15.11
N LEU A 334 6.03 -16.22 -15.26
CA LEU A 334 4.60 -16.55 -15.28
C LEU A 334 3.94 -16.42 -13.89
N MET A 335 4.68 -16.78 -12.83
CA MET A 335 4.20 -16.82 -11.45
C MET A 335 4.15 -15.42 -10.82
N ALA A 336 5.10 -14.54 -11.18
CA ALA A 336 5.06 -13.13 -10.78
C ALA A 336 3.83 -12.39 -11.34
N ARG A 337 3.41 -12.76 -12.57
CA ARG A 337 2.27 -12.18 -13.28
C ARG A 337 0.92 -12.64 -12.72
N ALA A 338 0.78 -13.91 -12.34
CA ALA A 338 -0.41 -14.41 -11.65
C ALA A 338 -0.58 -13.77 -10.25
N ALA A 339 0.51 -13.60 -9.52
CA ALA A 339 0.49 -12.91 -8.23
C ALA A 339 0.24 -11.39 -8.37
N ALA A 340 0.67 -10.76 -9.46
CA ALA A 340 0.34 -9.37 -9.77
C ALA A 340 -1.15 -9.19 -10.12
N LEU A 341 -1.74 -10.11 -10.89
CA LEU A 341 -3.17 -10.11 -11.21
C LEU A 341 -4.05 -10.33 -9.96
N LEU A 342 -3.66 -11.27 -9.10
CA LEU A 342 -4.35 -11.53 -7.83
C LEU A 342 -4.21 -10.38 -6.84
N ARG A 343 -3.05 -9.72 -6.78
CA ARG A 343 -2.89 -8.47 -6.04
C ARG A 343 -3.79 -7.38 -6.61
N HIS A 344 -3.84 -7.23 -7.93
CA HIS A 344 -4.69 -6.25 -8.60
C HIS A 344 -6.18 -6.42 -8.29
N LEU A 345 -6.67 -7.65 -8.14
CA LEU A 345 -8.07 -7.95 -7.81
C LEU A 345 -8.41 -7.76 -6.32
N VAL A 346 -7.42 -7.85 -5.42
CA VAL A 346 -7.62 -7.80 -3.96
C VAL A 346 -7.33 -6.41 -3.38
N THR A 347 -6.43 -5.65 -3.99
CA THR A 347 -6.10 -4.27 -3.58
C THR A 347 -7.08 -3.25 -4.14
N GLU A 348 -8.12 -3.64 -4.87
CA GLU A 348 -9.17 -2.72 -5.29
C GLU A 348 -10.12 -2.41 -4.12
N PRO A 349 -10.25 -1.14 -3.68
CA PRO A 349 -11.32 -0.72 -2.77
C PRO A 349 -12.70 -0.69 -3.45
N ARG A 350 -12.86 -1.35 -4.61
CA ARG A 350 -14.03 -1.24 -5.50
C ARG A 350 -15.21 -2.14 -5.13
N VAL A 351 -15.04 -3.10 -4.22
CA VAL A 351 -16.07 -4.14 -4.03
C VAL A 351 -17.19 -3.73 -3.08
N ASP A 352 -17.06 -2.66 -2.28
CA ASP A 352 -18.03 -2.44 -1.20
C ASP A 352 -19.11 -1.37 -1.48
N GLN A 353 -18.79 -0.21 -2.07
CA GLN A 353 -19.80 0.85 -2.29
C GLN A 353 -20.52 0.78 -3.64
N ARG A 354 -19.79 0.55 -4.75
CA ARG A 354 -20.40 0.42 -6.09
C ARG A 354 -21.18 -0.88 -6.24
N PHE A 355 -20.70 -1.99 -5.68
CA PHE A 355 -21.42 -3.25 -5.68
C PHE A 355 -22.71 -3.16 -4.87
N ARG A 356 -22.71 -2.53 -3.68
CA ARG A 356 -23.94 -2.35 -2.89
C ARG A 356 -24.95 -1.44 -3.60
N ALA A 357 -24.52 -0.31 -4.17
CA ALA A 357 -25.41 0.59 -4.91
C ALA A 357 -25.95 -0.03 -6.23
N TYR A 358 -25.13 -0.82 -6.92
CA TYR A 358 -25.52 -1.49 -8.17
C TYR A 358 -26.40 -2.74 -7.92
N VAL A 359 -26.10 -3.53 -6.88
CA VAL A 359 -26.91 -4.69 -6.45
C VAL A 359 -28.25 -4.26 -5.87
N GLN A 360 -28.32 -3.14 -5.16
CA GLN A 360 -29.58 -2.57 -4.66
C GLN A 360 -30.49 -2.03 -5.77
N LYS A 361 -29.94 -1.62 -6.94
CA LYS A 361 -30.70 -0.92 -7.99
C LYS A 361 -30.94 -1.72 -9.28
N ALA A 362 -30.07 -2.66 -9.65
CA ALA A 362 -30.13 -3.37 -10.94
C ALA A 362 -30.21 -4.91 -10.85
N GLY A 363 -30.03 -5.50 -9.66
CA GLY A 363 -29.99 -6.96 -9.48
C GLY A 363 -28.73 -7.63 -10.04
N LEU A 364 -28.52 -8.91 -9.70
CA LEU A 364 -27.27 -9.65 -9.96
C LEU A 364 -27.03 -9.96 -11.47
N TYR A 365 -28.10 -10.01 -12.26
CA TYR A 365 -28.10 -10.54 -13.64
C TYR A 365 -27.54 -9.55 -14.70
N PRO A 366 -27.84 -8.24 -14.70
CA PRO A 366 -27.25 -7.29 -15.65
C PRO A 366 -25.74 -7.07 -15.46
N THR A 367 -25.24 -7.24 -14.23
CA THR A 367 -23.81 -7.14 -13.87
C THR A 367 -22.96 -8.18 -14.60
N LEU A 368 -23.42 -9.44 -14.56
CA LEU A 368 -22.75 -10.57 -15.20
C LEU A 368 -22.77 -10.45 -16.73
N ARG A 369 -23.87 -9.91 -17.27
CA ARG A 369 -24.00 -9.62 -18.70
C ARG A 369 -23.01 -8.55 -19.18
N LYS A 370 -22.76 -7.49 -18.41
CA LYS A 370 -21.81 -6.42 -18.75
C LYS A 370 -20.36 -6.94 -18.75
N VAL A 371 -19.99 -7.76 -17.76
CA VAL A 371 -18.66 -8.43 -17.70
C VAL A 371 -18.47 -9.38 -18.89
N TRP A 372 -19.51 -10.16 -19.23
CA TRP A 372 -19.46 -11.09 -20.36
C TRP A 372 -19.40 -10.36 -21.71
N GLN A 373 -20.13 -9.24 -21.86
CA GLN A 373 -20.08 -8.40 -23.06
C GLN A 373 -18.71 -7.74 -23.26
N GLU A 374 -18.02 -7.36 -22.19
CA GLU A 374 -16.70 -6.74 -22.27
C GLU A 374 -15.59 -7.74 -22.55
N LEU A 375 -15.74 -8.98 -22.07
CA LEU A 375 -14.90 -10.11 -22.49
C LEU A 375 -15.12 -10.48 -23.97
N LEU A 376 -16.34 -10.37 -24.48
CA LEU A 376 -16.67 -10.62 -25.88
C LEU A 376 -16.23 -9.49 -26.83
N LYS A 377 -16.30 -8.22 -26.40
CA LYS A 377 -15.90 -7.05 -27.21
C LYS A 377 -14.40 -6.93 -27.43
N GLN A 378 -13.59 -7.33 -26.45
CA GLN A 378 -12.13 -7.13 -26.50
C GLN A 378 -11.34 -8.39 -26.92
N GLY A 379 -12.03 -9.54 -27.05
CA GLY A 379 -11.46 -10.80 -27.51
C GLY A 379 -10.44 -11.44 -26.53
N PRO A 380 -9.98 -12.67 -26.82
CA PRO A 380 -9.01 -13.39 -25.97
C PRO A 380 -7.59 -12.77 -25.93
N GLY A 381 -7.37 -11.64 -26.63
CA GLY A 381 -6.08 -10.93 -26.69
C GLY A 381 -5.62 -10.29 -25.37
N LEU A 382 -6.50 -10.18 -24.38
CA LEU A 382 -6.15 -9.75 -23.01
C LEU A 382 -5.18 -10.74 -22.31
N LEU A 383 -5.15 -12.01 -22.76
CA LEU A 383 -4.26 -13.04 -22.24
C LEU A 383 -2.85 -13.01 -22.85
N TRP A 384 -2.66 -12.29 -23.98
CA TRP A 384 -1.44 -12.36 -24.77
C TRP A 384 -0.74 -11.01 -25.01
N LYS A 385 -1.32 -9.89 -24.59
CA LYS A 385 -0.55 -8.64 -24.48
C LYS A 385 0.33 -8.69 -23.23
N ALA A 386 1.65 -8.67 -23.42
CA ALA A 386 2.53 -8.21 -22.35
C ALA A 386 2.10 -6.79 -21.95
N PRO A 387 2.05 -6.43 -20.66
CA PRO A 387 1.96 -5.03 -20.31
C PRO A 387 3.14 -4.34 -21.01
N ASP A 388 2.85 -3.31 -21.81
CA ASP A 388 3.90 -2.54 -22.45
C ASP A 388 4.89 -2.15 -21.37
N ALA A 389 6.17 -2.52 -21.55
CA ALA A 389 7.22 -2.21 -20.60
C ALA A 389 7.33 -0.68 -20.54
N GLN A 390 6.62 -0.07 -19.58
CA GLN A 390 6.67 1.37 -19.38
C GLN A 390 8.12 1.75 -19.14
N LYS A 391 8.65 2.58 -20.03
CA LYS A 391 9.99 3.13 -19.86
C LYS A 391 9.99 4.02 -18.62
N SER A 392 10.98 3.82 -17.76
CA SER A 392 11.23 4.69 -16.63
C SER A 392 11.51 6.11 -17.12
N LEU A 393 10.94 7.09 -16.43
CA LEU A 393 11.21 8.51 -16.69
C LEU A 393 12.60 8.90 -16.15
N PRO A 394 13.32 9.82 -16.82
CA PRO A 394 14.58 10.36 -16.33
C PRO A 394 14.31 11.39 -15.23
N LEU A 395 14.29 10.93 -13.98
CA LEU A 395 14.02 11.77 -12.81
C LEU A 395 15.32 12.34 -12.22
N GLY A 396 15.35 13.64 -11.94
CA GLY A 396 16.51 14.32 -11.35
C GLY A 396 16.67 14.01 -9.85
N ASN A 397 17.91 13.83 -9.39
CA ASN A 397 18.18 13.67 -7.97
C ASN A 397 17.92 14.99 -7.21
N PRO A 398 17.41 14.94 -5.97
CA PRO A 398 17.23 16.13 -5.14
C PRO A 398 18.53 16.92 -4.93
N GLY A 399 18.47 18.23 -5.17
CA GLY A 399 19.57 19.17 -5.02
C GLY A 399 19.63 19.80 -3.62
N VAL A 400 18.49 19.91 -2.94
CA VAL A 400 18.37 20.52 -1.59
C VAL A 400 18.43 19.46 -0.48
N PRO A 401 19.11 19.71 0.67
CA PRO A 401 19.04 18.87 1.85
C PRO A 401 17.60 18.61 2.33
N ALA A 402 17.32 17.39 2.81
CA ALA A 402 15.97 17.07 3.26
C ALA A 402 15.55 17.87 4.52
N SER A 403 16.52 18.32 5.32
CA SER A 403 16.33 19.22 6.47
C SER A 403 15.66 20.54 6.13
N ASP A 404 15.85 21.04 4.91
CA ASP A 404 15.33 22.35 4.49
C ASP A 404 13.88 22.24 3.98
N LEU A 405 13.45 21.01 3.64
CA LEU A 405 12.12 20.69 3.15
C LEU A 405 11.21 20.17 4.26
N PHE A 406 11.70 19.22 5.06
CA PHE A 406 10.94 18.47 6.06
C PHE A 406 11.48 18.70 7.47
N THR A 407 11.61 19.98 7.83
CA THR A 407 12.26 20.50 9.03
C THR A 407 11.98 19.75 10.34
N ASN A 408 10.75 19.24 10.51
CA ASN A 408 10.30 18.62 11.76
C ASN A 408 10.04 17.11 11.63
N GLU A 409 10.34 16.49 10.49
CA GLU A 409 10.07 15.06 10.27
C GLU A 409 11.31 14.21 10.55
N VAL A 410 11.22 13.31 11.52
CA VAL A 410 12.24 12.29 11.79
C VAL A 410 11.63 10.90 11.58
N LEU A 411 12.38 10.04 10.90
CA LEU A 411 12.01 8.64 10.70
C LEU A 411 12.86 7.76 11.61
N LEU A 412 12.25 6.83 12.33
CA LEU A 412 12.94 5.81 13.09
C LEU A 412 12.59 4.43 12.50
N ILE A 413 13.60 3.75 11.99
CA ILE A 413 13.50 2.42 11.40
C ILE A 413 14.10 1.41 12.38
N GLY A 414 13.29 0.48 12.88
CA GLY A 414 13.74 -0.50 13.87
C GLY A 414 12.96 -1.80 13.78
N GLU A 415 13.25 -2.75 14.67
CA GLU A 415 12.47 -3.98 14.80
C GLU A 415 11.31 -3.78 15.79
N ALA A 416 10.07 -4.00 15.33
CA ALA A 416 8.90 -4.03 16.22
C ALA A 416 8.76 -5.41 16.89
N ASP A 417 8.28 -5.42 18.13
CA ASP A 417 7.99 -6.67 18.85
C ASP A 417 6.78 -7.42 18.24
N LEU A 418 6.45 -8.60 18.77
CA LEU A 418 5.32 -9.42 18.29
C LEU A 418 3.96 -8.71 18.39
N SER A 419 3.85 -7.67 19.22
CA SER A 419 2.66 -6.82 19.39
C SER A 419 2.72 -5.52 18.59
N GLN A 420 3.71 -5.39 17.69
CA GLN A 420 4.01 -4.18 16.93
C GLN A 420 4.34 -2.96 17.79
N ARG A 421 4.71 -3.15 19.05
CA ARG A 421 5.16 -2.06 19.92
C ARG A 421 6.64 -1.77 19.69
N PRO A 422 7.04 -0.49 19.71
CA PRO A 422 8.44 -0.14 19.67
C PRO A 422 9.18 -0.70 20.89
N LYS A 423 10.44 -1.12 20.71
CA LYS A 423 11.33 -1.48 21.83
C LYS A 423 11.47 -0.27 22.79
N PRO A 424 11.72 -0.48 24.10
CA PRO A 424 11.74 0.61 25.09
C PRO A 424 12.62 1.81 24.69
N ARG A 425 13.83 1.57 24.17
CA ARG A 425 14.72 2.63 23.68
C ARG A 425 14.15 3.41 22.49
N VAL A 426 13.49 2.72 21.56
CA VAL A 426 12.82 3.35 20.41
C VAL A 426 11.70 4.27 20.87
N ALA A 427 10.87 3.80 21.80
CA ALA A 427 9.77 4.60 22.37
C ALA A 427 10.30 5.85 23.11
N GLN A 428 11.40 5.70 23.87
CA GLN A 428 12.03 6.83 24.57
C GLN A 428 12.61 7.87 23.60
N ILE A 429 13.33 7.44 22.55
CA ILE A 429 13.86 8.36 21.54
C ILE A 429 12.70 9.07 20.81
N GLN A 430 11.64 8.33 20.47
CA GLN A 430 10.45 8.92 19.85
C GLN A 430 9.85 10.01 20.74
N GLN A 431 9.59 9.72 22.02
CA GLN A 431 9.05 10.67 22.98
C GLN A 431 9.97 11.89 23.18
N ALA A 432 11.29 11.68 23.22
CA ALA A 432 12.25 12.77 23.37
C ALA A 432 12.26 13.69 22.13
N LEU A 433 12.21 13.13 20.92
CA LEU A 433 12.09 13.90 19.68
C LEU A 433 10.77 14.68 19.63
N GLU A 434 9.67 14.06 20.04
CA GLU A 434 8.36 14.70 20.15
C GLU A 434 8.36 15.85 21.18
N GLY A 435 9.03 15.66 22.31
CA GLY A 435 9.27 16.71 23.32
C GLY A 435 10.12 17.88 22.81
N LEU A 436 10.98 17.64 21.81
CA LEU A 436 11.76 18.68 21.11
C LEU A 436 10.97 19.36 19.97
N GLY A 437 9.72 18.95 19.72
CA GLY A 437 8.85 19.51 18.68
C GLY A 437 8.97 18.84 17.30
N TYR A 438 9.64 17.69 17.21
CA TYR A 438 9.69 16.88 15.99
C TYR A 438 8.52 15.90 15.93
N ARG A 439 8.03 15.60 14.72
CA ARG A 439 7.18 14.43 14.49
C ARG A 439 8.09 13.26 14.17
N CYS A 440 8.00 12.21 14.99
CA CYS A 440 8.81 11.01 14.83
C CYS A 440 7.94 9.84 14.37
N ARG A 441 8.13 9.36 13.14
CA ARG A 441 7.44 8.16 12.64
C ARG A 441 8.29 6.93 12.89
N VAL A 442 7.72 5.90 13.50
CA VAL A 442 8.39 4.60 13.71
C VAL A 442 7.90 3.60 12.66
N VAL A 443 8.81 2.95 11.95
CA VAL A 443 8.49 1.95 10.91
C VAL A 443 9.34 0.70 11.12
N ASP A 444 8.74 -0.47 10.89
CA ASP A 444 9.47 -1.72 10.92
C ASP A 444 10.34 -1.89 9.66
N TRP A 445 11.64 -2.15 9.83
CA TRP A 445 12.57 -2.28 8.71
C TRP A 445 12.19 -3.39 7.72
N ARG A 446 11.39 -4.37 8.14
CA ARG A 446 10.89 -5.48 7.29
C ARG A 446 9.75 -5.03 6.36
N ASP A 447 9.13 -3.89 6.61
CA ASP A 447 8.23 -3.23 5.68
C ASP A 447 9.01 -2.24 4.81
N HIS A 448 9.76 -2.78 3.85
CA HIS A 448 10.62 -2.00 2.97
C HIS A 448 9.84 -0.92 2.19
N GLY A 449 8.60 -1.20 1.79
CA GLY A 449 7.75 -0.23 1.08
C GLY A 449 7.36 0.95 1.97
N ALA A 450 6.96 0.70 3.22
CA ALA A 450 6.67 1.76 4.19
C ALA A 450 7.93 2.58 4.51
N CYS A 451 9.09 1.94 4.64
CA CYS A 451 10.37 2.62 4.87
C CYS A 451 10.74 3.54 3.70
N LEU A 452 10.69 3.05 2.46
CA LEU A 452 10.97 3.86 1.26
C LEU A 452 10.03 5.06 1.16
N ASN A 453 8.73 4.88 1.41
CA ASN A 453 7.74 5.95 1.36
C ASN A 453 8.00 7.03 2.43
N ALA A 454 8.32 6.60 3.66
CA ALA A 454 8.61 7.53 4.75
C ALA A 454 9.91 8.33 4.52
N LEU A 455 10.93 7.69 3.93
CA LEU A 455 12.19 8.36 3.58
C LEU A 455 11.99 9.54 2.62
N GLN A 456 11.01 9.47 1.72
CA GLN A 456 10.71 10.56 0.77
C GLN A 456 10.26 11.86 1.47
N MET A 457 9.89 11.80 2.75
CA MET A 457 9.23 12.89 3.49
C MET A 457 9.87 13.19 4.85
N CYS A 458 11.06 12.66 5.17
CA CYS A 458 11.76 12.96 6.43
C CYS A 458 13.03 13.78 6.21
N SER A 459 13.49 14.48 7.25
CA SER A 459 14.78 15.19 7.26
C SER A 459 15.95 14.33 7.72
N ALA A 460 15.68 13.39 8.62
CA ALA A 460 16.65 12.47 9.19
C ALA A 460 16.03 11.10 9.42
N VAL A 461 16.88 10.07 9.40
CA VAL A 461 16.50 8.67 9.67
C VAL A 461 17.41 8.05 10.73
N ILE A 462 16.83 7.37 11.72
CA ILE A 462 17.54 6.61 12.75
C ILE A 462 17.28 5.12 12.55
N PHE A 463 18.32 4.35 12.23
CA PHE A 463 18.28 2.89 12.13
C PHE A 463 18.63 2.27 13.49
N PHE A 464 17.65 1.71 14.19
CA PHE A 464 17.84 1.09 15.50
C PHE A 464 18.02 -0.42 15.41
N ARG A 465 19.22 -0.93 15.75
CA ARG A 465 19.59 -2.36 15.68
C ARG A 465 19.20 -3.01 14.35
N VAL A 466 19.43 -2.31 13.23
CA VAL A 466 19.12 -2.84 11.89
C VAL A 466 20.42 -3.34 11.24
N PRO A 467 20.46 -4.59 10.75
CA PRO A 467 21.63 -5.15 10.05
C PRO A 467 21.65 -4.77 8.56
N ALA A 468 22.83 -4.77 7.94
CA ALA A 468 23.07 -4.35 6.55
C ALA A 468 22.63 -5.38 5.48
N PHE A 469 21.37 -5.76 5.47
CA PHE A 469 20.81 -6.52 4.35
C PHE A 469 20.69 -5.67 3.09
N ALA A 470 20.55 -6.32 1.93
CA ALA A 470 20.38 -5.63 0.65
C ALA A 470 19.29 -4.55 0.70
N ASP A 471 18.12 -4.88 1.23
CA ASP A 471 17.00 -3.94 1.39
C ASP A 471 17.35 -2.76 2.32
N VAL A 472 18.10 -2.99 3.39
CA VAL A 472 18.50 -1.94 4.34
C VAL A 472 19.59 -1.05 3.73
N LEU A 473 20.56 -1.64 3.04
CA LEU A 473 21.57 -0.89 2.29
C LEU A 473 20.93 -0.03 1.21
N GLN A 474 19.88 -0.52 0.55
CA GLN A 474 19.08 0.27 -0.38
C GLN A 474 18.38 1.44 0.33
N LEU A 475 17.85 1.25 1.54
CA LEU A 475 17.27 2.36 2.34
C LEU A 475 18.33 3.42 2.71
N ILE A 476 19.54 3.00 3.06
CA ILE A 476 20.66 3.91 3.38
C ILE A 476 21.13 4.66 2.12
N GLU A 477 21.22 3.97 0.98
CA GLU A 477 21.54 4.59 -0.30
C GLU A 477 20.45 5.59 -0.74
N GLU A 478 19.19 5.24 -0.54
CA GLU A 478 18.07 6.12 -0.82
C GLU A 478 18.08 7.35 0.10
N ALA A 479 18.33 7.18 1.40
CA ALA A 479 18.54 8.30 2.33
C ALA A 479 19.65 9.24 1.83
N ARG A 480 20.78 8.68 1.36
CA ARG A 480 21.88 9.44 0.77
C ARG A 480 21.48 10.18 -0.51
N ARG A 481 20.77 9.53 -1.44
CA ARG A 481 20.23 10.14 -2.67
C ARG A 481 19.31 11.32 -2.34
N LEU A 482 18.51 11.16 -1.29
CA LEU A 482 17.58 12.14 -0.77
C LEU A 482 18.25 13.21 0.11
N LYS A 483 19.56 13.10 0.41
CA LYS A 483 20.23 14.00 1.35
C LYS A 483 19.52 14.06 2.71
N VAL A 484 19.00 12.91 3.15
CA VAL A 484 18.46 12.65 4.49
C VAL A 484 19.64 12.22 5.35
N THR A 485 19.85 12.85 6.50
CA THR A 485 20.94 12.44 7.41
C THR A 485 20.61 11.12 8.06
N SER A 486 21.50 10.13 7.92
CA SER A 486 21.32 8.79 8.48
C SER A 486 22.10 8.61 9.79
N TYR A 487 21.43 8.06 10.79
CA TYR A 487 21.98 7.71 12.09
C TYR A 487 21.83 6.21 12.32
N TRP A 488 22.83 5.56 12.90
CA TRP A 488 22.70 4.20 13.42
C TRP A 488 22.72 4.20 14.94
N ASP A 489 21.82 3.45 15.58
CA ASP A 489 21.69 3.37 17.04
C ASP A 489 21.58 1.92 17.53
N ALA A 490 22.13 1.66 18.72
CA ALA A 490 22.05 0.37 19.41
C ALA A 490 22.20 0.52 20.93
N ASP A 491 21.66 -0.45 21.67
CA ASP A 491 21.71 -0.57 23.13
C ASP A 491 22.73 -1.61 23.64
N GLU A 492 23.35 -2.39 22.74
CA GLU A 492 24.28 -3.48 23.06
C GLU A 492 25.44 -3.56 22.05
N LEU A 493 26.55 -4.18 22.45
CA LEU A 493 27.73 -4.44 21.59
C LEU A 493 27.49 -5.60 20.61
N ILE A 494 26.57 -5.40 19.67
CA ILE A 494 26.18 -6.41 18.66
C ILE A 494 26.85 -6.22 17.30
N PHE A 495 27.77 -5.27 17.19
CA PHE A 495 28.42 -4.85 15.94
C PHE A 495 29.95 -5.00 15.98
N ASP A 496 30.51 -5.47 17.10
CA ASP A 496 31.94 -5.73 17.25
C ASP A 496 32.17 -7.24 17.42
N PRO A 497 32.73 -7.93 16.41
CA PRO A 497 32.99 -9.38 16.48
C PRO A 497 33.94 -9.79 17.61
N GLN A 498 34.92 -8.96 17.97
CA GLN A 498 35.89 -9.28 19.03
C GLN A 498 35.26 -9.13 20.41
N ALA A 499 34.61 -7.99 20.66
CA ALA A 499 33.88 -7.75 21.91
C ALA A 499 32.75 -8.79 22.09
N TYR A 500 32.06 -9.16 21.02
CA TYR A 500 31.02 -10.19 21.07
C TYR A 500 31.56 -11.57 21.44
N ARG A 501 32.75 -11.98 20.95
CA ARG A 501 33.38 -13.24 21.38
C ARG A 501 33.78 -13.23 22.85
N GLN A 502 34.32 -12.11 23.34
CA GLN A 502 34.83 -12.02 24.72
C GLN A 502 33.71 -11.88 25.76
N GLY A 503 32.63 -11.19 25.41
CA GLY A 503 31.52 -10.89 26.32
C GLY A 503 30.41 -11.94 26.39
N ASN A 504 30.49 -13.04 25.62
CA ASN A 504 29.45 -14.07 25.61
C ASN A 504 30.04 -15.49 25.72
N ASP A 505 29.32 -16.39 26.40
CA ASP A 505 29.69 -17.80 26.49
C ASP A 505 29.30 -18.54 25.20
N LEU A 506 30.31 -18.96 24.44
CA LEU A 506 30.17 -19.68 23.18
C LEU A 506 30.64 -21.15 23.28
N ASN A 507 31.08 -21.59 24.46
CA ASN A 507 31.80 -22.86 24.63
C ASN A 507 30.94 -24.10 24.34
N ALA A 508 29.62 -23.99 24.51
CA ALA A 508 28.67 -25.07 24.24
C ALA A 508 28.24 -25.15 22.75
N LEU A 509 28.78 -24.30 21.87
CA LEU A 509 28.37 -24.17 20.46
C LEU A 509 29.44 -24.70 19.49
N SER A 510 29.01 -25.22 18.35
CA SER A 510 29.93 -25.67 17.30
C SER A 510 30.67 -24.50 16.63
N ALA A 511 31.86 -24.75 16.08
CA ALA A 511 32.63 -23.75 15.34
C ALA A 511 31.86 -23.14 14.16
N ALA A 512 31.06 -23.95 13.46
CA ALA A 512 30.18 -23.49 12.38
C ALA A 512 29.08 -22.55 12.89
N THR A 513 28.48 -22.88 14.05
CA THR A 513 27.48 -22.03 14.70
C THR A 513 28.08 -20.69 15.11
N ILE A 514 29.28 -20.69 15.70
CA ILE A 514 30.00 -19.48 16.09
C ILE A 514 30.31 -18.60 14.87
N ALA A 515 30.76 -19.19 13.76
CA ALA A 515 31.02 -18.47 12.51
C ALA A 515 29.76 -17.75 11.98
N ASN A 516 28.59 -18.40 12.03
CA ASN A 516 27.33 -17.79 11.63
C ASN A 516 26.94 -16.61 12.53
N LEU A 517 27.08 -16.74 13.86
CA LEU A 517 26.82 -15.64 14.81
C LEU A 517 27.70 -14.43 14.51
N LEU A 518 28.98 -14.65 14.22
CA LEU A 518 29.92 -13.55 13.93
C LEU A 518 29.66 -12.90 12.57
N THR A 519 29.18 -13.67 11.60
CA THR A 519 28.75 -13.12 10.31
C THR A 519 27.52 -12.23 10.49
N ALA A 520 26.59 -12.62 11.37
CA ALA A 520 25.46 -11.78 11.76
C ALA A 520 25.89 -10.48 12.49
N VAL A 521 26.91 -10.54 13.36
CA VAL A 521 27.52 -9.35 13.99
C VAL A 521 28.13 -8.41 12.95
N ALA A 522 28.84 -8.96 11.95
CA ALA A 522 29.44 -8.16 10.87
C ALA A 522 28.40 -7.37 10.05
N LEU A 523 27.17 -7.88 9.90
CA LEU A 523 26.09 -7.14 9.24
C LEU A 523 25.66 -5.90 10.02
N TYR A 524 25.66 -5.93 11.35
CA TYR A 524 25.41 -4.73 12.15
C TYR A 524 26.55 -3.72 12.03
N GLN A 525 27.80 -4.19 12.03
CA GLN A 525 28.97 -3.34 11.80
C GLN A 525 28.89 -2.63 10.45
N GLN A 526 28.53 -3.36 9.39
CA GLN A 526 28.38 -2.79 8.06
C GLN A 526 27.26 -1.74 8.01
N ALA A 527 26.17 -1.92 8.75
CA ALA A 527 25.08 -0.95 8.81
C ALA A 527 25.50 0.33 9.52
N LEU A 528 26.19 0.19 10.66
CA LEU A 528 26.82 1.30 11.40
C LEU A 528 27.74 2.12 10.48
N LEU A 529 28.62 1.45 9.74
CA LEU A 529 29.61 2.11 8.88
C LEU A 529 29.02 2.70 7.59
N SER A 530 27.82 2.26 7.20
CA SER A 530 27.13 2.78 6.01
C SER A 530 26.33 4.07 6.31
N CYS A 531 26.01 4.33 7.58
CA CYS A 531 25.32 5.53 8.02
C CYS A 531 26.29 6.71 8.20
N ASP A 532 25.76 7.95 8.15
CA ASP A 532 26.57 9.16 8.27
C ASP A 532 27.07 9.39 9.70
N ARG A 533 26.25 9.01 10.69
CA ARG A 533 26.46 9.26 12.12
C ARG A 533 25.98 8.06 12.96
N ALA A 534 26.39 8.03 14.22
CA ALA A 534 25.94 7.04 15.18
C ALA A 534 25.46 7.69 16.48
N ILE A 535 24.52 7.02 17.15
CA ILE A 535 24.01 7.36 18.48
C ILE A 535 24.39 6.20 19.41
N ALA A 536 24.95 6.52 20.57
CA ALA A 536 25.37 5.53 21.56
C ALA A 536 24.61 5.73 22.87
N ALA A 537 24.14 4.64 23.49
CA ALA A 537 23.43 4.68 24.76
C ALA A 537 24.35 4.87 25.98
N THR A 538 25.65 4.56 25.85
CA THR A 538 26.64 4.59 26.93
C THR A 538 28.00 5.01 26.40
N ALA A 539 28.88 5.53 27.28
CA ALA A 539 30.25 5.90 26.90
C ALA A 539 31.03 4.70 26.33
N THR A 540 30.80 3.50 26.87
CA THR A 540 31.41 2.25 26.37
C THR A 540 30.97 1.94 24.94
N LEU A 541 29.67 2.06 24.63
CA LEU A 541 29.18 1.90 23.26
C LEU A 541 29.74 2.98 22.34
N ALA A 542 29.88 4.21 22.82
CA ALA A 542 30.39 5.32 22.02
C ALA A 542 31.85 5.10 21.59
N LEU A 543 32.69 4.64 22.53
CA LEU A 543 34.07 4.25 22.27
C LEU A 543 34.13 3.10 21.26
N ALA A 544 33.38 2.02 21.50
CA ALA A 544 33.35 0.86 20.61
C ALA A 544 32.88 1.20 19.19
N MET A 545 31.86 2.06 19.04
CA MET A 545 31.42 2.55 17.72
C MET A 545 32.53 3.35 17.02
N THR A 546 33.27 4.17 17.77
CA THR A 546 34.38 4.97 17.22
C THR A 546 35.53 4.08 16.78
N GLU A 547 35.93 3.11 17.61
CA GLU A 547 36.97 2.12 17.30
C GLU A 547 36.59 1.23 16.12
N ALA A 548 35.30 0.89 15.98
CA ALA A 548 34.78 0.17 14.83
C ALA A 548 34.82 0.98 13.52
N GLY A 549 35.04 2.30 13.59
CA GLY A 549 35.21 3.20 12.44
C GLY A 549 34.05 4.17 12.17
N ALA A 550 33.10 4.33 13.11
CA ALA A 550 32.03 5.32 12.97
C ALA A 550 32.60 6.75 13.04
N ARG A 551 32.26 7.60 12.07
CA ARG A 551 32.87 8.94 11.92
C ARG A 551 32.46 9.93 13.02
N HIS A 552 31.17 9.93 13.38
CA HIS A 552 30.59 10.86 14.34
C HIS A 552 29.64 10.12 15.27
N VAL A 553 30.05 9.95 16.53
CA VAL A 553 29.25 9.27 17.55
C VAL A 553 28.72 10.27 18.56
N THR A 554 27.41 10.26 18.80
CA THR A 554 26.75 11.12 19.79
C THR A 554 26.28 10.28 20.97
N LEU A 555 26.79 10.56 22.17
CA LEU A 555 26.36 9.92 23.39
C LEU A 555 25.00 10.47 23.83
N VAL A 556 23.98 9.61 23.91
CA VAL A 556 22.64 9.92 24.42
C VAL A 556 22.32 8.88 25.50
N GLU A 557 22.64 9.22 26.74
CA GLU A 557 22.54 8.31 27.89
C GLU A 557 21.11 7.95 28.25
N GLN A 558 20.91 6.70 28.68
CA GLN A 558 19.61 6.20 29.12
C GLN A 558 19.49 6.34 30.64
N THR A 559 18.63 7.25 31.12
CA THR A 559 18.29 7.36 32.55
C THR A 559 16.97 6.63 32.85
N PRO A 560 16.88 5.76 33.89
CA PRO A 560 15.66 5.03 34.24
C PRO A 560 14.45 5.91 34.59
N ASP A 561 14.67 7.13 35.09
CA ASP A 561 13.63 8.04 35.60
C ASP A 561 13.30 9.20 34.62
N ALA A 562 13.46 8.97 33.32
CA ALA A 562 13.47 10.00 32.27
C ALA A 562 12.13 10.73 31.99
N GLU A 563 11.07 10.52 32.77
CA GLU A 563 9.85 11.32 32.64
C GLU A 563 10.01 12.76 33.16
N SER A 564 11.12 13.10 33.85
CA SER A 564 11.28 14.43 34.48
C SER A 564 12.62 15.16 34.29
N ASP A 565 13.70 14.52 33.81
CA ASP A 565 15.03 15.17 33.77
C ASP A 565 15.41 15.68 32.37
N SER A 566 15.18 16.97 32.11
CA SER A 566 15.54 17.66 30.86
C SER A 566 17.04 17.59 30.49
N LYS A 567 17.91 17.20 31.43
CA LYS A 567 19.36 17.13 31.20
C LYS A 567 19.82 15.91 30.41
N SER A 568 19.16 14.75 30.54
CA SER A 568 19.60 13.51 29.87
C SER A 568 19.40 13.53 28.35
N TRP A 569 18.45 14.33 27.85
CA TRP A 569 18.16 14.49 26.43
C TRP A 569 18.85 15.68 25.76
N GLN A 570 19.64 16.46 26.49
CA GLN A 570 20.40 17.59 25.92
C GLN A 570 21.29 17.18 24.72
N PRO A 571 21.99 16.04 24.71
CA PRO A 571 22.78 15.64 23.54
C PRO A 571 21.94 15.37 22.30
N LEU A 572 20.70 14.85 22.46
CA LEU A 572 19.76 14.66 21.36
C LEU A 572 19.38 16.00 20.71
N SER A 573 19.18 17.04 21.53
CA SER A 573 18.92 18.41 21.04
C SER A 573 20.08 19.04 20.27
N ARG A 574 21.32 18.53 20.40
CA ARG A 574 22.46 19.02 19.60
C ARG A 574 22.47 18.46 18.18
N ILE A 575 21.97 17.23 18.00
CA ILE A 575 21.84 16.61 16.68
C ILE A 575 20.48 16.89 16.04
N PHE A 576 19.47 17.24 16.85
CA PHE A 576 18.14 17.70 16.44
C PHE A 576 17.84 19.07 17.08
N PRO A 577 18.47 20.16 16.59
CA PRO A 577 18.32 21.49 17.16
C PRO A 577 16.92 22.06 16.91
N ALA A 578 16.40 22.81 17.89
CA ALA A 578 15.13 23.51 17.75
C ALA A 578 15.13 24.38 16.48
N GLN A 579 14.19 24.09 15.58
CA GLN A 579 14.06 24.75 14.28
C GLN A 579 13.57 26.20 14.43
N ALA A 580 13.99 27.07 13.51
CA ALA A 580 13.53 28.45 13.48
C ALA A 580 12.01 28.51 13.27
N LYS A 581 11.30 29.32 14.08
CA LYS A 581 9.82 29.43 14.01
C LYS A 581 9.30 29.98 12.68
N THR A 582 10.15 30.64 11.89
CA THR A 582 9.78 31.30 10.64
C THR A 582 10.23 30.46 9.45
N ARG A 583 9.28 29.80 8.76
CA ARG A 583 9.48 29.19 7.45
C ARG A 583 8.82 30.02 6.36
N ALA A 584 9.34 29.93 5.13
CA ALA A 584 8.63 30.46 3.97
C ALA A 584 7.23 29.82 3.87
N ARG A 585 6.26 30.59 3.37
CA ARG A 585 4.93 30.07 3.09
C ARG A 585 5.03 28.99 2.02
N ARG A 586 4.40 27.84 2.25
CA ARG A 586 4.46 26.67 1.40
C ARG A 586 3.18 26.54 0.60
N VAL A 587 3.32 26.34 -0.71
CA VAL A 587 2.20 26.02 -1.59
C VAL A 587 2.42 24.63 -2.15
N LEU A 588 1.43 23.75 -1.99
CA LEU A 588 1.44 22.43 -2.58
C LEU A 588 0.59 22.40 -3.84
N SER A 589 1.21 22.28 -5.00
CA SER A 589 0.53 22.06 -6.27
C SER A 589 0.31 20.56 -6.50
N ALA A 590 -0.93 20.11 -6.61
CA ALA A 590 -1.24 18.73 -6.99
C ALA A 590 -1.72 18.68 -8.45
N ASN A 591 -1.02 17.92 -9.28
CA ASN A 591 -1.31 17.81 -10.71
C ASN A 591 -1.04 16.39 -11.22
N ILE A 592 -1.89 15.83 -12.11
CA ILE A 592 -1.71 14.45 -12.57
C ILE A 592 -0.34 14.23 -13.23
N PHE A 593 0.14 15.19 -14.03
CA PHE A 593 1.42 15.11 -14.72
C PHE A 593 2.27 16.35 -14.45
N PHE A 594 3.55 16.12 -14.16
CA PHE A 594 4.56 17.15 -13.98
C PHE A 594 5.89 16.68 -14.60
N ALA A 595 6.74 17.64 -14.99
CA ALA A 595 8.04 17.36 -15.63
C ALA A 595 8.78 16.17 -14.97
N PRO A 596 9.37 15.24 -15.76
CA PRO A 596 9.58 15.32 -17.21
C PRO A 596 8.35 14.92 -18.06
N ARG A 597 7.23 14.56 -17.43
CA ARG A 597 5.99 14.23 -18.12
C ARG A 597 5.03 15.41 -18.00
N SER A 598 4.93 16.23 -19.03
CA SER A 598 3.99 17.36 -19.08
C SER A 598 3.44 17.45 -20.50
N TYR A 599 2.12 17.42 -20.64
CA TYR A 599 1.47 17.40 -21.95
C TYR A 599 0.10 18.09 -21.90
N GLY A 600 -0.16 18.91 -22.92
CA GLY A 600 -1.37 19.71 -23.03
C GLY A 600 -1.33 20.98 -22.17
N GLY A 601 -2.21 21.93 -22.48
CA GLY A 601 -2.17 23.26 -21.87
C GLY A 601 -2.32 23.26 -20.35
N ALA A 602 -3.15 22.35 -19.80
CA ALA A 602 -3.44 22.32 -18.36
C ALA A 602 -2.20 22.02 -17.50
N THR A 603 -1.46 20.98 -17.88
CA THR A 603 -0.28 20.51 -17.12
C THR A 603 0.93 21.41 -17.37
N ILE A 604 1.07 21.94 -18.60
CA ILE A 604 2.10 22.93 -18.93
C ILE A 604 1.92 24.20 -18.11
N ILE A 605 0.70 24.75 -18.02
CA ILE A 605 0.46 25.97 -17.24
C ILE A 605 0.72 25.73 -15.74
N ALA A 606 0.24 24.63 -15.17
CA ALA A 606 0.51 24.29 -13.77
C ALA A 606 2.02 24.20 -13.49
N GLU A 607 2.78 23.58 -14.40
CA GLU A 607 4.24 23.52 -14.32
C GLU A 607 4.91 24.90 -14.41
N GLN A 608 4.50 25.74 -15.38
CA GLN A 608 5.08 27.08 -15.54
C GLN A 608 4.80 27.97 -14.33
N MET A 609 3.58 27.93 -13.79
CA MET A 609 3.23 28.69 -12.58
C MET A 609 4.09 28.25 -11.40
N THR A 610 4.22 26.94 -11.18
CA THR A 610 5.06 26.39 -10.11
C THR A 610 6.52 26.82 -10.26
N ARG A 611 7.07 26.74 -11.48
CA ARG A 611 8.45 27.14 -11.79
C ARG A 611 8.69 28.62 -11.52
N LEU A 612 7.81 29.50 -11.99
CA LEU A 612 7.95 30.94 -11.80
C LEU A 612 7.81 31.34 -10.34
N MET A 613 6.92 30.68 -9.60
CA MET A 613 6.82 30.88 -8.15
C MET A 613 8.10 30.50 -7.41
N ALA A 614 8.76 29.40 -7.80
CA ALA A 614 10.04 29.00 -7.23
C ALA A 614 11.16 30.04 -7.43
N GLN A 615 11.06 30.88 -8.47
CA GLN A 615 12.06 31.90 -8.80
C GLN A 615 11.81 33.24 -8.09
N ALA A 616 10.58 33.54 -7.67
CA ALA A 616 10.15 34.84 -7.13
C ALA A 616 10.27 34.97 -5.58
N SER A 617 10.72 33.90 -4.89
CA SER A 617 11.27 33.88 -3.51
C SER A 617 10.42 34.30 -2.29
N GLN A 618 9.11 34.50 -2.40
CA GLN A 618 8.24 34.64 -1.20
C GLN A 618 7.52 33.35 -0.78
N LEU A 619 7.37 32.39 -1.71
CA LEU A 619 6.69 31.11 -1.48
C LEU A 619 7.63 29.94 -1.79
N GLN A 620 7.52 28.85 -1.04
CA GLN A 620 8.21 27.60 -1.26
C GLN A 620 7.25 26.58 -1.92
N PRO A 621 7.37 26.31 -3.23
CA PRO A 621 6.49 25.38 -3.91
C PRO A 621 6.89 23.92 -3.68
N PHE A 622 5.89 23.07 -3.48
CA PHE A 622 5.97 21.62 -3.52
C PHE A 622 5.01 21.09 -4.59
N VAL A 623 5.32 19.92 -5.16
CA VAL A 623 4.45 19.28 -6.15
C VAL A 623 4.11 17.85 -5.76
N PHE A 624 2.83 17.50 -5.88
CA PHE A 624 2.34 16.12 -5.85
C PHE A 624 1.90 15.70 -7.26
N THR A 625 2.44 14.61 -7.79
CA THR A 625 2.15 14.14 -9.15
C THR A 625 2.06 12.63 -9.27
N SER A 626 1.51 12.11 -10.37
CA SER A 626 1.66 10.69 -10.69
C SER A 626 2.98 10.37 -11.39
N LEU A 627 3.44 9.14 -11.23
CA LEU A 627 4.55 8.52 -11.94
C LEU A 627 4.11 7.16 -12.53
N PRO A 628 4.74 6.71 -13.63
CA PRO A 628 4.63 5.34 -14.08
C PRO A 628 5.05 4.35 -12.99
N VAL A 629 4.44 3.15 -12.97
CA VAL A 629 4.77 2.13 -11.96
C VAL A 629 6.19 1.57 -12.11
N ALA A 630 6.83 1.83 -13.26
CA ALA A 630 8.25 1.55 -13.49
C ALA A 630 9.20 2.48 -12.70
N ASN A 631 8.74 3.66 -12.28
CA ASN A 631 9.51 4.61 -11.47
C ASN A 631 9.25 4.48 -9.97
N ALA A 632 8.01 4.15 -9.59
CA ALA A 632 7.60 3.99 -8.21
C ALA A 632 6.57 2.86 -8.12
N ALA A 633 6.64 2.03 -7.08
CA ALA A 633 5.64 0.98 -6.86
C ALA A 633 4.21 1.58 -6.82
N PRO A 634 3.15 0.79 -7.12
CA PRO A 634 1.77 1.27 -7.00
C PRO A 634 1.49 1.94 -5.65
N TYR A 635 1.09 3.21 -5.70
CA TYR A 635 0.86 4.13 -4.57
C TYR A 635 2.09 4.39 -3.69
N GLY A 636 3.26 3.90 -4.08
CA GLY A 636 4.55 4.23 -3.51
C GLY A 636 5.04 5.61 -3.97
N LEU A 637 5.85 6.25 -3.14
CA LEU A 637 6.37 7.58 -3.34
C LEU A 637 7.80 7.57 -3.87
N PHE A 638 8.12 8.57 -4.68
CA PHE A 638 9.46 8.86 -5.14
C PHE A 638 9.66 10.37 -5.24
N ARG A 639 10.61 10.90 -4.47
CA ARG A 639 10.97 12.32 -4.47
C ARG A 639 12.11 12.58 -5.46
N TYR A 640 11.91 13.60 -6.27
CA TYR A 640 12.85 14.08 -7.25
C TYR A 640 12.81 15.62 -7.32
N GLU A 641 13.77 16.21 -8.03
CA GLU A 641 13.82 17.66 -8.23
C GLU A 641 13.83 17.99 -9.72
N VAL A 642 13.08 19.04 -10.07
CA VAL A 642 13.12 19.64 -11.40
C VAL A 642 12.93 21.14 -11.28
N ASN A 643 13.72 21.93 -12.00
CA ASN A 643 13.66 23.40 -11.96
C ASN A 643 13.75 23.99 -10.52
N LYS A 644 14.53 23.37 -9.63
CA LYS A 644 14.66 23.72 -8.20
C LYS A 644 13.37 23.55 -7.38
N VAL A 645 12.42 22.76 -7.86
CA VAL A 645 11.17 22.44 -7.15
C VAL A 645 11.22 21.01 -6.64
N ALA A 646 10.88 20.82 -5.36
CA ALA A 646 10.74 19.51 -4.77
C ALA A 646 9.44 18.86 -5.25
N VAL A 647 9.56 17.73 -5.95
CA VAL A 647 8.43 16.97 -6.49
C VAL A 647 8.34 15.61 -5.82
N ILE A 648 7.16 15.27 -5.33
CA ILE A 648 6.82 13.94 -4.81
C ILE A 648 5.90 13.27 -5.81
N GLY A 649 6.45 12.31 -6.54
CA GLY A 649 5.71 11.49 -7.49
C GLY A 649 5.18 10.21 -6.84
N MET A 650 3.97 9.81 -7.20
CA MET A 650 3.33 8.59 -6.73
C MET A 650 3.12 7.61 -7.88
N GLY A 651 3.54 6.35 -7.74
CA GLY A 651 3.29 5.33 -8.75
C GLY A 651 1.79 5.10 -8.96
N LEU A 652 1.25 5.44 -10.13
CA LEU A 652 -0.18 5.31 -10.43
C LEU A 652 -0.40 4.18 -11.45
N PRO A 653 -1.17 3.12 -11.10
CA PRO A 653 -1.54 2.08 -12.05
C PRO A 653 -2.31 2.64 -13.26
N GLU A 654 -2.02 2.19 -14.49
CA GLU A 654 -2.60 2.75 -15.72
C GLU A 654 -4.14 2.71 -15.75
N GLU A 655 -4.73 1.60 -15.30
CA GLU A 655 -6.17 1.43 -15.24
C GLU A 655 -6.83 2.52 -14.39
N ARG A 656 -6.11 3.19 -13.48
CA ARG A 656 -6.68 4.18 -12.56
C ARG A 656 -6.76 5.59 -13.13
N SER A 657 -6.08 5.88 -14.24
CA SER A 657 -5.90 7.25 -14.77
C SER A 657 -7.19 7.96 -15.21
N GLU A 658 -8.23 7.20 -15.61
CA GLU A 658 -9.49 7.77 -16.10
C GLU A 658 -10.54 7.96 -14.99
N TYR A 659 -10.26 7.51 -13.76
CA TYR A 659 -11.23 7.55 -12.66
C TYR A 659 -11.25 8.90 -11.93
N PHE A 660 -12.44 9.27 -11.47
CA PHE A 660 -12.67 10.45 -10.64
C PHE A 660 -12.54 10.19 -9.14
N GLU A 661 -12.58 8.91 -8.74
CA GLU A 661 -12.33 8.46 -7.38
C GLU A 661 -11.08 7.59 -7.34
N ASN A 662 -10.20 7.86 -6.39
CA ASN A 662 -9.06 7.00 -6.09
C ASN A 662 -8.71 7.03 -4.59
N PRO A 663 -9.44 6.28 -3.74
CA PRO A 663 -9.22 6.28 -2.30
C PRO A 663 -7.85 5.72 -1.88
N ALA A 664 -7.16 4.98 -2.74
CA ALA A 664 -5.82 4.49 -2.45
C ALA A 664 -4.75 5.60 -2.49
N THR A 665 -5.04 6.74 -3.12
CA THR A 665 -4.17 7.94 -3.08
C THR A 665 -4.25 8.66 -1.73
N THR A 666 -5.39 8.57 -1.05
CA THR A 666 -5.70 9.38 0.14
C THR A 666 -4.68 9.24 1.27
N PRO A 667 -4.28 8.03 1.72
CA PRO A 667 -3.32 7.91 2.82
C PRO A 667 -1.97 8.56 2.50
N THR A 668 -1.51 8.39 1.25
CA THR A 668 -0.25 8.95 0.76
C THR A 668 -0.32 10.48 0.68
N PHE A 669 -1.42 11.02 0.16
CA PHE A 669 -1.61 12.47 0.06
C PHE A 669 -1.79 13.13 1.44
N GLU A 670 -2.52 12.50 2.36
CA GLU A 670 -2.66 12.99 3.75
C GLU A 670 -1.33 12.97 4.50
N ALA A 671 -0.52 11.93 4.31
CA ALA A 671 0.85 11.89 4.83
C ALA A 671 1.70 13.04 4.26
N MET A 672 1.50 13.39 2.99
CA MET A 672 2.18 14.53 2.36
C MET A 672 1.70 15.87 2.92
N LEU A 673 0.38 16.09 3.08
CA LEU A 673 -0.17 17.29 3.70
C LEU A 673 0.41 17.48 5.11
N SER A 674 0.47 16.40 5.89
CA SER A 674 1.07 16.41 7.20
C SER A 674 2.55 16.79 7.13
N SER A 675 3.37 16.07 6.36
CA SER A 675 4.84 16.22 6.33
C SER A 675 5.31 17.55 5.71
N VAL A 676 4.68 17.96 4.59
CA VAL A 676 4.97 19.24 3.93
C VAL A 676 4.42 20.41 4.74
N ALA A 677 3.28 20.22 5.43
CA ALA A 677 2.54 21.28 6.11
C ALA A 677 2.34 22.51 5.19
N PRO A 678 1.66 22.37 4.04
CA PRO A 678 1.43 23.49 3.14
C PRO A 678 0.45 24.49 3.77
N ASP A 679 0.66 25.78 3.50
CA ASP A 679 -0.26 26.84 3.90
C ASP A 679 -1.44 26.95 2.91
N LEU A 680 -1.23 26.51 1.66
CA LEU A 680 -2.24 26.46 0.62
C LEU A 680 -2.02 25.24 -0.30
N VAL A 681 -3.09 24.60 -0.74
CA VAL A 681 -3.05 23.57 -1.79
C VAL A 681 -3.66 24.11 -3.09
N HIS A 682 -2.99 23.93 -4.23
CA HIS A 682 -3.55 24.24 -5.55
C HIS A 682 -3.75 22.96 -6.35
N LEU A 683 -5.00 22.62 -6.64
CA LEU A 683 -5.36 21.46 -7.45
C LEU A 683 -5.46 21.83 -8.94
N HIS A 684 -4.75 21.08 -9.77
CA HIS A 684 -4.81 21.14 -11.22
C HIS A 684 -5.05 19.73 -11.75
N SER A 685 -5.95 19.56 -12.73
CA SER A 685 -6.09 18.31 -13.49
C SER A 685 -5.86 17.03 -12.68
N VAL A 686 -6.60 16.84 -11.58
CA VAL A 686 -6.40 15.74 -10.63
C VAL A 686 -7.02 14.41 -11.09
N GLN A 687 -7.34 14.30 -12.38
CA GLN A 687 -7.88 13.07 -12.97
C GLN A 687 -6.93 11.90 -12.71
N GLY A 688 -7.43 10.76 -12.26
CA GLY A 688 -6.62 9.60 -11.89
C GLY A 688 -6.00 9.65 -10.49
N LEU A 689 -5.56 10.83 -10.01
CA LEU A 689 -5.19 11.01 -8.59
C LEU A 689 -6.42 10.92 -7.68
N GLY A 690 -7.59 11.33 -8.19
CA GLY A 690 -8.89 11.30 -7.52
C GLY A 690 -9.28 12.67 -6.95
N ALA A 691 -10.57 13.01 -6.98
CA ALA A 691 -11.02 14.28 -6.39
C ALA A 691 -11.07 14.26 -4.85
N GLN A 692 -10.86 13.09 -4.22
CA GLN A 692 -10.72 12.98 -2.76
C GLN A 692 -9.58 13.85 -2.20
N LEU A 693 -8.61 14.24 -3.01
CA LEU A 693 -7.57 15.20 -2.62
C LEU A 693 -8.17 16.49 -2.04
N ALA A 694 -9.26 17.00 -2.62
CA ALA A 694 -9.98 18.16 -2.10
C ALA A 694 -10.57 17.90 -0.70
N GLU A 695 -11.10 16.70 -0.47
CA GLU A 695 -11.61 16.29 0.84
C GLU A 695 -10.50 16.20 1.89
N SER A 696 -9.33 15.66 1.52
CA SER A 696 -8.17 15.59 2.41
C SER A 696 -7.65 16.98 2.79
N CYS A 697 -7.68 17.96 1.87
CA CYS A 697 -7.35 19.36 2.20
C CYS A 697 -8.31 19.93 3.25
N ARG A 698 -9.62 19.76 3.01
CA ARG A 698 -10.67 20.20 3.93
C ARG A 698 -10.55 19.53 5.31
N LYS A 699 -10.29 18.22 5.35
CA LYS A 699 -10.09 17.47 6.60
C LYS A 699 -8.87 17.95 7.38
N ALA A 700 -7.81 18.34 6.67
CA ALA A 700 -6.61 18.90 7.27
C ALA A 700 -6.76 20.38 7.68
N GLY A 701 -7.88 21.03 7.35
CA GLY A 701 -8.08 22.47 7.60
C GLY A 701 -7.20 23.37 6.73
N ILE A 702 -6.67 22.85 5.60
CA ILE A 702 -5.77 23.60 4.73
C ILE A 702 -6.59 24.21 3.59
N PRO A 703 -6.51 25.54 3.37
CA PRO A 703 -7.24 26.18 2.29
C PRO A 703 -6.74 25.64 0.95
N PHE A 704 -7.66 25.46 0.01
CA PHE A 704 -7.35 24.95 -1.31
C PHE A 704 -8.08 25.68 -2.44
N VAL A 705 -7.36 25.81 -3.55
CA VAL A 705 -7.84 26.44 -4.78
C VAL A 705 -7.81 25.46 -5.94
N VAL A 706 -8.68 25.63 -6.92
CA VAL A 706 -8.79 24.74 -8.08
C VAL A 706 -8.77 25.54 -9.37
N THR A 707 -7.86 25.23 -10.30
CA THR A 707 -7.94 25.79 -11.67
C THR A 707 -8.82 24.93 -12.57
N LEU A 708 -9.80 25.57 -13.20
CA LEU A 708 -10.81 24.97 -14.06
C LEU A 708 -10.29 24.85 -15.50
N HIS A 709 -9.24 24.05 -15.68
CA HIS A 709 -8.55 23.87 -16.98
C HIS A 709 -9.46 23.31 -18.08
N ASP A 710 -10.40 22.46 -17.71
CA ASP A 710 -11.37 21.82 -18.59
C ASP A 710 -12.72 21.67 -17.89
N THR A 711 -13.65 20.93 -18.52
CA THR A 711 -15.01 20.74 -17.99
C THR A 711 -15.17 19.41 -17.24
N TRP A 712 -14.08 18.72 -16.88
CA TRP A 712 -14.14 17.43 -16.19
C TRP A 712 -14.96 17.46 -14.90
N TRP A 713 -14.88 18.55 -14.13
CA TRP A 713 -15.65 18.69 -12.89
C TRP A 713 -17.16 18.62 -13.08
N ILE A 714 -17.65 19.07 -14.25
CA ILE A 714 -19.08 19.18 -14.57
C ILE A 714 -19.50 18.30 -15.75
N CYS A 715 -18.59 17.56 -16.39
CA CYS A 715 -18.88 16.76 -17.59
C CYS A 715 -18.21 15.38 -17.50
N GLY A 716 -18.99 14.31 -17.55
CA GLY A 716 -18.50 12.92 -17.59
C GLY A 716 -17.66 12.56 -18.82
N ARG A 717 -17.62 13.42 -19.85
CA ARG A 717 -16.80 13.28 -21.07
C ARG A 717 -15.64 14.28 -21.14
N GLN A 718 -15.38 15.05 -20.07
CA GLN A 718 -14.29 16.05 -19.91
C GLN A 718 -14.30 17.26 -20.85
N PHE A 719 -14.64 17.09 -22.13
CA PHE A 719 -14.58 18.12 -23.17
C PHE A 719 -15.94 18.44 -23.81
N MET A 720 -17.04 18.00 -23.17
CA MET A 720 -18.41 18.19 -23.67
C MET A 720 -18.62 17.63 -25.08
N ILE A 721 -17.92 16.54 -25.40
CA ILE A 721 -18.06 15.78 -26.64
C ILE A 721 -19.03 14.62 -26.38
N ASN A 722 -20.08 14.51 -27.19
CA ASN A 722 -21.05 13.42 -27.10
C ASN A 722 -20.47 12.09 -27.65
N ASN A 723 -21.25 11.02 -27.56
CA ASN A 723 -20.87 9.69 -28.09
C ASN A 723 -20.70 9.64 -29.63
N HIS A 724 -21.19 10.65 -30.36
CA HIS A 724 -20.99 10.80 -31.81
C HIS A 724 -19.73 11.63 -32.15
N GLY A 725 -18.94 12.03 -31.17
CA GLY A 725 -17.74 12.82 -31.40
C GLY A 725 -18.02 14.29 -31.73
N GLN A 726 -19.20 14.81 -31.36
CA GLN A 726 -19.63 16.19 -31.62
C GLN A 726 -19.76 16.99 -30.32
N TYR A 727 -19.56 18.30 -30.38
CA TYR A 727 -19.82 19.19 -29.25
C TYR A 727 -21.30 19.18 -28.86
N CYS A 728 -21.60 18.96 -27.58
CA CYS A 728 -22.97 18.77 -27.12
C CYS A 728 -23.81 20.05 -27.00
N GLY A 729 -23.18 21.24 -27.10
CA GLY A 729 -23.87 22.53 -27.14
C GLY A 729 -24.51 22.99 -25.82
N GLN A 730 -24.40 22.20 -24.75
CA GLN A 730 -25.02 22.54 -23.46
C GLN A 730 -24.31 23.75 -22.82
N THR A 731 -25.08 24.68 -22.24
CA THR A 731 -24.56 25.75 -21.38
C THR A 731 -24.73 25.39 -19.91
N ARG A 732 -25.85 24.77 -19.57
CA ARG A 732 -26.11 24.12 -18.28
C ARG A 732 -26.12 22.61 -18.50
N ILE A 733 -25.29 21.89 -17.76
CA ILE A 733 -25.16 20.45 -17.88
C ILE A 733 -26.39 19.78 -17.26
N SER A 734 -27.11 19.02 -18.08
CA SER A 734 -28.21 18.15 -17.66
C SER A 734 -27.72 16.70 -17.63
N THR A 735 -27.95 16.01 -16.51
CA THR A 735 -27.61 14.59 -16.37
C THR A 735 -28.49 13.72 -17.27
N GLU A 736 -29.71 14.16 -17.58
CA GLU A 736 -30.63 13.52 -18.52
C GLU A 736 -30.11 13.56 -19.96
N VAL A 737 -29.59 14.71 -20.41
CA VAL A 737 -28.94 14.82 -21.72
C VAL A 737 -27.63 14.02 -21.73
N CYS A 738 -26.83 14.13 -20.67
CA CYS A 738 -25.58 13.39 -20.55
C CYS A 738 -25.75 11.88 -20.45
N ALA A 739 -26.91 11.36 -20.03
CA ALA A 739 -27.20 9.92 -19.99
C ALA A 739 -27.01 9.25 -21.36
N LYS A 740 -27.23 9.97 -22.46
CA LYS A 740 -26.99 9.49 -23.83
C LYS A 740 -25.51 9.54 -24.24
N CYS A 741 -24.71 10.31 -23.52
CA CYS A 741 -23.31 10.55 -23.82
C CYS A 741 -22.39 9.55 -23.10
N VAL A 742 -22.77 8.98 -21.96
CA VAL A 742 -21.92 8.12 -21.12
C VAL A 742 -22.35 6.65 -21.17
N ASP A 743 -21.42 5.74 -20.85
CA ASP A 743 -21.70 4.30 -20.84
C ASP A 743 -22.52 3.85 -19.61
N ASP A 744 -22.55 4.67 -18.55
CA ASP A 744 -23.28 4.39 -17.32
C ASP A 744 -23.94 5.67 -16.78
N PRO A 745 -25.22 5.91 -17.12
CA PRO A 745 -25.96 7.11 -16.69
C PRO A 745 -26.07 7.26 -15.17
N VAL A 746 -26.24 6.16 -14.44
CA VAL A 746 -26.39 6.18 -12.98
C VAL A 746 -25.07 6.57 -12.32
N LEU A 747 -23.96 5.98 -12.78
CA LEU A 747 -22.63 6.36 -12.30
C LEU A 747 -22.32 7.81 -12.62
N ASN A 748 -22.73 8.30 -13.80
CA ASN A 748 -22.51 9.69 -14.17
C ASN A 748 -23.32 10.67 -13.29
N ASP A 749 -24.58 10.37 -12.96
CA ASP A 749 -25.36 11.21 -12.04
C ASP A 749 -24.68 11.31 -10.66
N TYR A 750 -24.27 10.17 -10.09
CA TYR A 750 -23.48 10.13 -8.85
C TYR A 750 -22.18 10.95 -8.98
N ARG A 751 -21.41 10.73 -10.06
CA ARG A 751 -20.16 11.43 -10.33
C ARG A 751 -20.36 12.95 -10.33
N GLN A 752 -21.39 13.43 -11.03
CA GLN A 752 -21.65 14.86 -11.16
C GLN A 752 -21.98 15.51 -9.83
N GLN A 753 -22.87 14.89 -9.04
CA GLN A 753 -23.24 15.37 -7.71
C GLN A 753 -22.02 15.36 -6.78
N TRP A 754 -21.24 14.27 -6.80
CA TRP A 754 -20.10 14.09 -5.92
C TRP A 754 -18.95 15.08 -6.24
N LEU A 755 -18.58 15.25 -7.51
CA LEU A 755 -17.56 16.23 -7.90
C LEU A 755 -18.01 17.67 -7.68
N ALA A 756 -19.28 18.00 -7.94
CA ALA A 756 -19.81 19.33 -7.65
C ALA A 756 -19.73 19.62 -6.15
N ASN A 757 -20.03 18.65 -5.29
CA ASN A 757 -19.88 18.80 -3.83
C ASN A 757 -18.42 19.06 -3.44
N MET A 758 -17.47 18.31 -3.99
CA MET A 758 -16.04 18.53 -3.72
C MET A 758 -15.58 19.92 -4.17
N LEU A 759 -15.97 20.34 -5.37
CA LEU A 759 -15.55 21.61 -5.94
C LEU A 759 -16.17 22.83 -5.23
N LYS A 760 -17.40 22.71 -4.71
CA LYS A 760 -18.05 23.75 -3.88
C LYS A 760 -17.33 24.05 -2.55
N ASN A 761 -16.55 23.08 -2.06
CA ASN A 761 -15.75 23.24 -0.84
C ASN A 761 -14.43 23.97 -1.07
N ALA A 762 -14.06 24.29 -2.32
CA ALA A 762 -12.87 25.09 -2.58
C ALA A 762 -13.02 26.51 -2.01
N ASP A 763 -11.91 27.06 -1.52
CA ASP A 763 -11.84 28.46 -1.08
C ASP A 763 -11.94 29.40 -2.27
N LEU A 764 -11.33 29.00 -3.40
CA LEU A 764 -11.44 29.75 -4.65
C LEU A 764 -11.30 28.86 -5.89
N LEU A 765 -12.11 29.16 -6.90
CA LEU A 765 -12.04 28.57 -8.23
C LEU A 765 -11.41 29.57 -9.21
N LEU A 766 -10.43 29.11 -9.98
CA LEU A 766 -9.72 29.92 -10.96
C LEU A 766 -10.11 29.48 -12.37
N ALA A 767 -10.81 30.34 -13.09
CA ALA A 767 -11.19 30.11 -14.47
C ALA A 767 -10.13 30.71 -15.40
N PRO A 768 -9.67 29.97 -16.43
CA PRO A 768 -8.66 30.47 -17.37
C PRO A 768 -9.21 31.53 -18.34
N SER A 769 -10.53 31.74 -18.41
CA SER A 769 -11.19 32.72 -19.28
C SER A 769 -12.54 33.14 -18.71
N LYS A 770 -13.14 34.20 -19.28
CA LYS A 770 -14.51 34.62 -18.94
C LYS A 770 -15.53 33.54 -19.33
N PHE A 771 -15.37 32.93 -20.50
CA PHE A 771 -16.19 31.82 -20.96
C PHE A 771 -16.20 30.66 -19.96
N ALA A 772 -15.01 30.24 -19.48
CA ALA A 772 -14.93 29.18 -18.48
C ALA A 772 -15.60 29.58 -17.16
N ARG A 773 -15.40 30.83 -16.70
CA ARG A 773 -16.07 31.35 -15.49
C ARG A 773 -17.58 31.30 -15.63
N ASP A 774 -18.11 31.85 -16.72
CA ASP A 774 -19.55 31.95 -16.94
C ASP A 774 -20.20 30.58 -17.14
N LEU A 775 -19.47 29.63 -17.73
CA LEU A 775 -19.91 28.24 -17.83
C LEU A 775 -20.10 27.61 -16.44
N TYR A 776 -19.15 27.78 -15.52
CA TYR A 776 -19.30 27.23 -14.16
C TYR A 776 -20.38 27.98 -13.37
N ILE A 777 -20.52 29.31 -13.51
CA ILE A 777 -21.63 30.06 -12.90
C ILE A 777 -22.98 29.52 -13.39
N ALA A 778 -23.14 29.29 -14.69
CA ALA A 778 -24.35 28.71 -15.28
C ALA A 778 -24.68 27.29 -14.75
N ASN A 779 -23.69 26.60 -14.18
CA ASN A 779 -23.81 25.28 -13.57
C ASN A 779 -23.95 25.33 -12.03
N GLY A 780 -24.29 26.49 -11.47
CA GLY A 780 -24.69 26.63 -10.07
C GLY A 780 -23.53 26.79 -9.08
N PHE A 781 -22.34 27.18 -9.56
CA PHE A 781 -21.22 27.58 -8.72
C PHE A 781 -21.30 29.08 -8.39
N ASP A 782 -20.92 29.44 -7.17
CA ASP A 782 -21.00 30.82 -6.67
C ASP A 782 -20.03 31.75 -7.42
N ALA A 783 -20.57 32.79 -8.06
CA ALA A 783 -19.80 33.76 -8.81
C ALA A 783 -18.77 34.53 -7.96
N SER A 784 -19.01 34.68 -6.65
CA SER A 784 -18.07 35.32 -5.71
C SER A 784 -16.83 34.46 -5.45
N LYS A 785 -16.95 33.14 -5.63
CA LYS A 785 -15.88 32.15 -5.48
C LYS A 785 -15.17 31.78 -6.79
N ILE A 786 -15.50 32.44 -7.91
CA ILE A 786 -14.85 32.19 -9.20
C ILE A 786 -14.17 33.48 -9.69
N ARG A 787 -12.84 33.46 -9.75
CA ARG A 787 -12.03 34.54 -10.34
C ARG A 787 -11.46 34.11 -11.68
N VAL A 788 -11.40 35.05 -12.63
CA VAL A 788 -10.68 34.83 -13.89
C VAL A 788 -9.20 35.05 -13.63
N ASN A 789 -8.38 34.04 -13.93
CA ASN A 789 -6.93 34.15 -13.97
C ASN A 789 -6.50 33.58 -15.33
N ASN A 790 -6.35 34.48 -16.32
CA ASN A 790 -6.04 34.09 -17.68
C ASN A 790 -4.73 33.31 -17.76
N ASN A 791 -4.71 32.22 -18.53
CA ASN A 791 -3.48 31.49 -18.77
C ASN A 791 -2.48 32.39 -19.52
N GLY A 792 -1.26 32.45 -19.03
CA GLY A 792 -0.18 33.17 -19.67
C GLY A 792 0.47 32.37 -20.78
N ILE A 793 1.07 33.07 -21.74
CA ILE A 793 2.00 32.48 -22.71
C ILE A 793 3.44 32.90 -22.41
N LEU A 794 4.42 32.17 -22.97
CA LEU A 794 5.78 32.68 -22.97
C LEU A 794 5.93 33.81 -23.98
N ALA A 795 6.58 34.88 -23.55
CA ALA A 795 6.92 36.00 -24.42
C ALA A 795 7.73 35.52 -25.63
N PRO A 796 7.53 36.13 -26.82
CA PRO A 796 8.47 35.95 -27.93
C PRO A 796 9.89 36.29 -27.48
N ALA A 797 10.89 35.60 -28.05
CA ALA A 797 12.29 35.95 -27.79
C ALA A 797 12.56 37.41 -28.18
N ALA A 798 13.48 38.08 -27.49
CA ALA A 798 13.77 39.49 -27.75
C ALA A 798 14.21 39.78 -29.21
N ASN A 799 14.88 38.80 -29.82
CA ASN A 799 15.32 38.83 -31.22
C ASN A 799 14.27 38.24 -32.20
N TYR A 800 13.08 37.87 -31.75
CA TYR A 800 12.02 37.35 -32.61
C TYR A 800 11.69 38.36 -33.71
N ARG A 801 11.69 37.89 -34.95
CA ARG A 801 11.25 38.65 -36.13
C ARG A 801 10.47 37.69 -37.03
N LYS A 802 9.30 38.14 -37.50
CA LYS A 802 8.52 37.43 -38.52
C LYS A 802 9.36 37.34 -39.80
N GLN A 803 9.47 36.16 -40.39
CA GLN A 803 10.23 35.97 -41.62
C GLN A 803 9.31 36.22 -42.82
N PRO A 804 9.63 37.15 -43.73
CA PRO A 804 8.80 37.38 -44.92
C PRO A 804 8.81 36.14 -45.82
N GLY A 805 7.63 35.65 -46.19
CA GLY A 805 7.45 34.58 -47.19
C GLY A 805 7.28 35.14 -48.60
N LYS A 806 7.63 34.35 -49.63
CA LYS A 806 7.32 34.67 -51.04
C LYS A 806 5.84 34.45 -51.38
N THR A 807 5.20 33.53 -50.66
CA THR A 807 3.78 33.14 -50.75
C THR A 807 3.18 33.18 -49.36
N LEU A 808 1.85 33.25 -49.27
CA LEU A 808 1.14 33.26 -48.00
C LEU A 808 1.18 31.86 -47.34
N ARG A 809 1.53 31.80 -46.05
CA ARG A 809 1.69 30.54 -45.31
C ARG A 809 0.67 30.41 -44.18
N PHE A 810 -0.16 29.39 -44.26
CA PHE A 810 -1.09 28.98 -43.21
C PHE A 810 -0.42 27.98 -42.26
N GLY A 811 -0.72 28.07 -40.97
CA GLY A 811 -0.34 27.10 -39.94
C GLY A 811 -1.56 26.44 -39.31
N TYR A 812 -1.51 25.14 -39.03
CA TYR A 812 -2.53 24.43 -38.25
C TYR A 812 -1.89 23.65 -37.10
N VAL A 813 -2.36 23.93 -35.88
CA VAL A 813 -1.89 23.33 -34.62
C VAL A 813 -3.08 22.70 -33.89
N GLY A 814 -3.46 21.50 -34.31
CA GLY A 814 -4.59 20.77 -33.71
C GLY A 814 -4.51 19.24 -33.80
N GLY A 815 -3.52 18.68 -34.49
CA GLY A 815 -3.37 17.24 -34.69
C GLY A 815 -4.44 16.62 -35.60
N ASN A 816 -4.35 15.30 -35.82
CA ASN A 816 -5.24 14.54 -36.70
C ASN A 816 -6.52 14.07 -35.98
N VAL A 817 -7.30 15.02 -35.47
CA VAL A 817 -8.56 14.73 -34.77
C VAL A 817 -9.68 15.60 -35.34
N SER A 818 -10.78 14.99 -35.79
CA SER A 818 -11.87 15.72 -36.46
C SER A 818 -12.45 16.86 -35.61
N ILE A 819 -12.54 16.70 -34.29
CA ILE A 819 -13.04 17.73 -33.38
C ILE A 819 -12.14 18.98 -33.33
N LYS A 820 -10.86 18.87 -33.73
CA LYS A 820 -9.94 20.01 -33.84
C LYS A 820 -10.04 20.71 -35.20
N GLY A 821 -10.94 20.22 -36.07
CA GLY A 821 -11.31 20.89 -37.31
C GLY A 821 -10.51 20.49 -38.54
N VAL A 822 -9.66 19.46 -38.46
CA VAL A 822 -8.81 19.05 -39.60
C VAL A 822 -9.61 18.62 -40.84
N THR A 823 -10.76 17.96 -40.65
CA THR A 823 -11.67 17.58 -41.76
C THR A 823 -12.36 18.80 -42.37
N LEU A 824 -12.73 19.79 -41.55
CA LEU A 824 -13.29 21.05 -42.03
C LEU A 824 -12.27 21.82 -42.86
N LEU A 825 -11.05 21.93 -42.33
CA LEU A 825 -9.91 22.56 -42.98
C LEU A 825 -9.60 21.91 -44.33
N ALA A 826 -9.49 20.58 -44.38
CA ALA A 826 -9.15 19.86 -45.61
C ALA A 826 -10.17 20.13 -46.73
N ARG A 827 -11.48 20.08 -46.42
CA ARG A 827 -12.52 20.34 -47.42
C ARG A 827 -12.59 21.81 -47.85
N ALA A 828 -12.39 22.74 -46.90
CA ALA A 828 -12.36 24.18 -47.20
C ALA A 828 -11.21 24.54 -48.17
N PHE A 829 -10.02 23.97 -47.98
CA PHE A 829 -8.91 24.18 -48.91
C PHE A 829 -9.08 23.41 -50.23
N ALA A 830 -9.62 22.18 -50.20
CA ALA A 830 -9.84 21.39 -51.41
C ALA A 830 -10.82 22.04 -52.39
N SER A 831 -11.72 22.89 -51.90
CA SER A 831 -12.69 23.63 -52.71
C SER A 831 -12.17 24.98 -53.24
N LEU A 832 -10.90 25.33 -52.99
CA LEU A 832 -10.27 26.49 -53.59
C LEU A 832 -9.78 26.18 -55.02
N ASN A 833 -9.88 27.15 -55.92
CA ASN A 833 -9.38 27.04 -57.31
C ASN A 833 -8.03 27.76 -57.49
N ARG A 834 -7.10 27.63 -56.54
CA ARG A 834 -5.79 28.29 -56.56
C ARG A 834 -4.76 27.53 -55.73
N SER A 835 -3.48 27.68 -56.05
CA SER A 835 -2.36 26.93 -55.44
C SER A 835 -1.22 27.81 -54.91
N ASP A 836 -1.39 29.12 -54.93
CA ASP A 836 -0.38 30.13 -54.57
C ASP A 836 -0.26 30.37 -53.05
N TYR A 837 -0.32 29.29 -52.26
CA TYR A 837 -0.18 29.33 -50.81
C TYR A 837 0.42 28.02 -50.27
N GLU A 838 0.88 28.08 -49.02
CA GLU A 838 1.40 26.93 -48.28
C GLU A 838 0.57 26.65 -47.02
N LEU A 839 0.38 25.38 -46.67
CA LEU A 839 -0.22 24.93 -45.43
C LEU A 839 0.80 24.09 -44.63
N LYS A 840 1.19 24.60 -43.47
CA LYS A 840 2.04 23.90 -42.50
C LYS A 840 1.16 23.23 -41.43
N VAL A 841 1.24 21.91 -41.36
CA VAL A 841 0.46 21.08 -40.44
C VAL A 841 1.38 20.51 -39.38
N VAL A 842 1.12 20.84 -38.12
CA VAL A 842 1.87 20.28 -36.99
C VAL A 842 1.40 18.85 -36.70
N ASP A 843 2.29 17.88 -36.87
CA ASP A 843 2.12 16.50 -36.45
C ASP A 843 3.03 16.21 -35.25
N SER A 844 2.44 16.24 -34.05
CA SER A 844 3.17 16.03 -32.79
C SER A 844 3.78 14.63 -32.65
N GLN A 845 3.34 13.63 -33.43
CA GLN A 845 3.89 12.27 -33.37
C GLN A 845 5.21 12.11 -34.13
N LEU A 846 5.57 13.05 -35.03
CA LEU A 846 6.80 12.98 -35.82
C LEU A 846 8.07 12.93 -34.96
N HIS A 847 8.09 13.60 -33.80
CA HIS A 847 9.21 13.54 -32.87
C HIS A 847 9.45 12.15 -32.27
N LEU A 848 8.44 11.27 -32.30
CA LEU A 848 8.52 9.90 -31.83
C LEU A 848 8.87 8.92 -32.96
N GLY A 849 9.18 9.42 -34.16
CA GLY A 849 9.35 8.61 -35.37
C GLY A 849 8.04 8.04 -35.92
N LEU A 850 6.90 8.48 -35.40
CA LEU A 850 5.56 8.07 -35.80
C LEU A 850 4.89 9.13 -36.67
N ARG A 851 3.88 8.77 -37.46
CA ARG A 851 3.10 9.71 -38.28
C ARG A 851 1.62 9.58 -37.93
N SER A 852 1.01 10.67 -37.47
CA SER A 852 -0.45 10.75 -37.30
C SER A 852 -1.15 10.99 -38.64
N PHE A 853 -0.48 11.71 -39.53
CA PHE A 853 -0.95 12.01 -40.88
C PHE A 853 -0.24 11.13 -41.91
N LYS A 854 -1.00 10.51 -42.81
CA LYS A 854 -0.44 9.91 -44.01
C LYS A 854 -0.05 11.04 -44.98
N PRO A 855 0.94 10.83 -45.88
CA PRO A 855 1.34 11.85 -46.86
C PRO A 855 0.16 12.46 -47.63
N ASP A 856 -0.85 11.65 -47.95
CA ASP A 856 -2.04 12.07 -48.70
C ASP A 856 -3.27 12.40 -47.82
N SER A 857 -3.10 12.59 -46.51
CA SER A 857 -4.21 12.84 -45.58
C SER A 857 -4.93 14.16 -45.83
N ILE A 858 -4.25 15.14 -46.42
CA ILE A 858 -4.80 16.46 -46.76
C ILE A 858 -4.49 16.72 -48.23
N LYS A 859 -5.51 16.62 -49.09
CA LYS A 859 -5.42 16.86 -50.52
C LYS A 859 -5.99 18.24 -50.84
N ILE A 860 -5.10 19.17 -51.21
CA ILE A 860 -5.47 20.56 -51.53
C ILE A 860 -4.66 21.01 -52.76
N PRO A 861 -5.08 22.06 -53.48
CA PRO A 861 -4.34 22.52 -54.65
C PRO A 861 -3.01 23.22 -54.30
N GLY A 862 -2.93 23.88 -53.13
CA GLY A 862 -1.69 24.47 -52.60
C GLY A 862 -0.70 23.45 -52.02
N THR A 863 0.44 23.94 -51.53
CA THR A 863 1.49 23.06 -50.98
C THR A 863 1.21 22.70 -49.52
N VAL A 864 1.23 21.42 -49.15
CA VAL A 864 1.12 20.97 -47.75
C VAL A 864 2.45 20.46 -47.24
N THR A 865 2.87 20.94 -46.06
CA THR A 865 4.05 20.42 -45.35
C THR A 865 3.66 19.97 -43.95
N PHE A 866 3.93 18.72 -43.64
CA PHE A 866 3.82 18.19 -42.28
C PHE A 866 5.12 18.47 -41.53
N ILE A 867 5.03 19.21 -40.44
CA ILE A 867 6.18 19.56 -39.59
C ILE A 867 6.01 18.90 -38.22
N PRO A 868 7.11 18.57 -37.54
CA PRO A 868 7.01 18.01 -36.20
C PRO A 868 6.39 19.02 -35.21
N GLY A 869 5.88 18.48 -34.10
CA GLY A 869 5.52 19.29 -32.92
C GLY A 869 6.65 20.24 -32.53
N TYR A 870 6.35 21.36 -31.90
CA TYR A 870 7.37 22.25 -31.36
C TYR A 870 7.32 22.24 -29.83
N ALA A 871 8.48 22.42 -29.21
CA ALA A 871 8.64 22.73 -27.80
C ALA A 871 8.71 24.25 -27.61
N GLN A 872 8.70 24.71 -26.36
CA GLN A 872 8.86 26.13 -26.06
C GLN A 872 10.12 26.74 -26.71
N ALA A 873 11.22 25.98 -26.79
CA ALA A 873 12.49 26.46 -27.33
C ALA A 873 12.48 26.75 -28.85
N ASN A 874 11.62 26.10 -29.63
CA ASN A 874 11.56 26.27 -31.10
C ASN A 874 10.20 26.79 -31.60
N MET A 875 9.30 27.16 -30.68
CA MET A 875 8.00 27.76 -30.96
C MET A 875 8.09 29.02 -31.84
N ASP A 876 9.07 29.88 -31.57
CA ASP A 876 9.30 31.10 -32.34
C ASP A 876 9.63 30.81 -33.81
N ALA A 877 10.39 29.74 -34.07
CA ALA A 877 10.73 29.34 -35.44
C ALA A 877 9.47 28.95 -36.22
N PHE A 878 8.56 28.18 -35.60
CA PHE A 878 7.27 27.82 -36.21
C PHE A 878 6.43 29.07 -36.55
N TYR A 879 6.17 29.91 -35.56
CA TYR A 879 5.32 31.09 -35.75
C TYR A 879 5.95 32.13 -36.69
N SER A 880 7.28 32.25 -36.74
CA SER A 880 7.97 33.11 -37.72
C SER A 880 7.77 32.65 -39.16
N GLY A 881 7.45 31.37 -39.35
CA GLY A 881 7.29 30.71 -40.63
C GLY A 881 5.84 30.62 -41.12
N ILE A 882 4.88 31.25 -40.45
CA ILE A 882 3.48 31.32 -40.85
C ILE A 882 2.98 32.76 -40.78
N ASP A 883 1.95 33.07 -41.58
CA ASP A 883 1.33 34.38 -41.65
C ASP A 883 -0.08 34.36 -41.05
N VAL A 884 -0.75 33.21 -41.16
CA VAL A 884 -2.10 32.96 -40.64
C VAL A 884 -2.16 31.63 -39.88
N LEU A 885 -2.57 31.65 -38.62
CA LEU A 885 -2.91 30.46 -37.85
C LEU A 885 -4.38 30.09 -38.05
N LEU A 886 -4.63 28.83 -38.37
CA LEU A 886 -5.95 28.23 -38.46
C LEU A 886 -6.28 27.49 -37.17
N PHE A 887 -7.32 27.95 -36.48
CA PHE A 887 -7.86 27.34 -35.27
C PHE A 887 -9.35 26.95 -35.44
N PRO A 888 -9.70 26.06 -36.39
CA PRO A 888 -11.09 25.74 -36.74
C PRO A 888 -11.74 24.71 -35.79
N THR A 889 -11.47 24.80 -34.49
CA THR A 889 -11.94 23.84 -33.48
C THR A 889 -13.47 23.67 -33.54
N GLN A 890 -13.96 22.44 -33.38
CA GLN A 890 -15.39 22.10 -33.46
C GLN A 890 -16.00 21.88 -32.07
N LEU A 891 -15.35 22.44 -31.04
CA LEU A 891 -15.82 22.46 -29.66
C LEU A 891 -15.53 23.83 -29.02
N LYS A 892 -16.20 24.14 -27.90
CA LYS A 892 -15.85 25.33 -27.11
C LYS A 892 -14.75 25.02 -26.10
N GLU A 893 -13.57 25.58 -26.32
CA GLU A 893 -12.40 25.42 -25.44
C GLU A 893 -12.40 26.45 -24.31
N THR A 894 -11.77 26.10 -23.20
CA THR A 894 -11.68 26.96 -22.01
C THR A 894 -10.70 28.11 -22.18
N PHE A 895 -9.72 28.04 -23.10
CA PHE A 895 -8.76 29.14 -23.31
C PHE A 895 -8.19 29.21 -24.73
N GLY A 896 -7.38 28.25 -25.18
CA GLY A 896 -6.66 28.32 -26.46
C GLY A 896 -5.32 29.05 -26.37
N LEU A 897 -4.25 28.32 -26.02
CA LEU A 897 -2.88 28.87 -25.90
C LEU A 897 -2.29 29.24 -27.27
N SER A 898 -2.42 28.38 -28.28
CA SER A 898 -1.83 28.61 -29.62
C SER A 898 -2.37 29.86 -30.30
N VAL A 899 -3.64 30.21 -30.05
CA VAL A 899 -4.22 31.48 -30.53
C VAL A 899 -3.43 32.67 -29.99
N ARG A 900 -3.19 32.71 -28.67
CA ARG A 900 -2.47 33.82 -28.03
C ARG A 900 -0.98 33.81 -28.35
N GLU A 901 -0.38 32.64 -28.47
CA GLU A 901 1.00 32.48 -28.94
C GLU A 901 1.20 33.08 -30.35
N ALA A 902 0.23 32.88 -31.26
CA ALA A 902 0.19 33.48 -32.59
C ALA A 902 -0.03 35.00 -32.54
N LEU A 903 -1.04 35.45 -31.79
CA LEU A 903 -1.35 36.87 -31.64
C LEU A 903 -0.16 37.68 -31.09
N ALA A 904 0.59 37.12 -30.13
CA ALA A 904 1.79 37.77 -29.59
C ALA A 904 2.96 37.86 -30.58
N ARG A 905 2.87 37.13 -31.70
CA ARG A 905 3.91 36.99 -32.74
C ARG A 905 3.49 37.60 -34.08
N ASP A 906 2.52 38.49 -34.08
CA ASP A 906 2.04 39.19 -35.29
C ASP A 906 1.53 38.22 -36.38
N VAL A 907 0.95 37.08 -35.96
CA VAL A 907 0.30 36.10 -36.84
C VAL A 907 -1.22 36.30 -36.75
N TRP A 908 -1.87 36.43 -37.91
CA TRP A 908 -3.33 36.54 -37.98
C TRP A 908 -3.97 35.22 -37.57
N VAL A 909 -5.10 35.24 -36.87
CA VAL A 909 -5.79 34.01 -36.45
C VAL A 909 -7.16 33.89 -37.09
N ILE A 910 -7.44 32.79 -37.80
CA ILE A 910 -8.81 32.41 -38.16
C ILE A 910 -9.29 31.36 -37.16
N SER A 911 -10.25 31.71 -36.31
CA SER A 911 -10.79 30.82 -35.28
C SER A 911 -12.29 30.65 -35.45
N THR A 912 -12.81 29.45 -35.18
CA THR A 912 -14.24 29.31 -34.88
C THR A 912 -14.59 30.05 -33.59
N GLN A 913 -15.86 30.36 -33.37
CA GLN A 913 -16.41 30.90 -32.11
C GLN A 913 -16.36 29.85 -30.96
N GLY A 914 -15.15 29.40 -30.64
CA GLY A 914 -14.83 28.26 -29.79
C GLY A 914 -14.73 28.59 -28.31
N GLY A 915 -15.55 29.50 -27.78
CA GLY A 915 -15.54 29.85 -26.36
C GLY A 915 -14.36 30.75 -25.98
N GLY A 916 -13.51 30.31 -25.05
CA GLY A 916 -12.40 31.14 -24.51
C GLY A 916 -11.31 31.47 -25.55
N THR A 917 -11.29 30.77 -26.68
CA THR A 917 -10.30 30.95 -27.76
C THR A 917 -10.38 32.28 -28.46
N VAL A 918 -11.54 32.93 -28.45
CA VAL A 918 -11.76 34.18 -29.19
C VAL A 918 -11.73 35.43 -28.30
N GLU A 919 -11.51 35.31 -26.99
CA GLU A 919 -11.59 36.46 -26.07
C GLU A 919 -10.52 37.55 -26.32
N ASP A 920 -9.38 37.19 -26.91
CA ASP A 920 -8.31 38.13 -27.30
C ASP A 920 -8.26 38.39 -28.83
N ILE A 921 -9.25 37.87 -29.56
CA ILE A 921 -9.44 38.15 -30.99
C ILE A 921 -10.43 39.29 -31.14
N VAL A 922 -9.98 40.37 -31.77
CA VAL A 922 -10.84 41.45 -32.26
C VAL A 922 -11.06 41.21 -33.74
N ASP A 923 -12.29 40.81 -34.08
CA ASP A 923 -12.68 40.41 -35.43
C ASP A 923 -12.37 41.52 -36.45
N GLY A 924 -11.73 41.14 -37.55
CA GLY A 924 -11.29 42.06 -38.60
C GLY A 924 -10.06 42.92 -38.24
N VAL A 925 -9.50 42.82 -37.04
CA VAL A 925 -8.33 43.61 -36.61
C VAL A 925 -7.08 42.75 -36.40
N ASN A 926 -7.16 41.68 -35.63
CA ASN A 926 -6.04 40.75 -35.40
C ASN A 926 -6.38 39.28 -35.68
N GLY A 927 -7.62 39.02 -36.09
CA GLY A 927 -8.10 37.71 -36.48
C GLY A 927 -9.48 37.77 -37.13
N THR A 928 -9.95 36.62 -37.58
CA THR A 928 -11.27 36.40 -38.15
C THR A 928 -12.01 35.36 -37.32
N ILE A 929 -13.19 35.72 -36.81
CA ILE A 929 -14.04 34.80 -36.05
C ILE A 929 -15.12 34.24 -36.98
N ILE A 930 -15.09 32.92 -37.21
CA ILE A 930 -16.12 32.23 -37.98
C ILE A 930 -17.12 31.51 -37.05
N PRO A 931 -18.37 31.26 -37.50
CA PRO A 931 -19.34 30.49 -36.72
C PRO A 931 -18.80 29.10 -36.33
N LEU A 932 -19.17 28.61 -35.15
CA LEU A 932 -18.92 27.22 -34.75
C LEU A 932 -19.80 26.29 -35.58
N SER A 933 -19.30 25.87 -36.74
CA SER A 933 -20.04 25.09 -37.73
C SER A 933 -19.12 24.11 -38.46
N THR A 934 -19.69 22.96 -38.86
CA THR A 934 -19.04 21.98 -39.74
C THR A 934 -19.22 22.31 -41.23
N ASP A 935 -19.93 23.39 -41.55
CA ASP A 935 -20.11 23.89 -42.91
C ASP A 935 -18.83 24.60 -43.38
N GLU A 936 -18.18 24.03 -44.39
CA GLU A 936 -16.91 24.53 -44.93
C GLU A 936 -17.00 25.91 -45.56
N LYS A 937 -18.20 26.39 -45.92
CA LYS A 937 -18.36 27.68 -46.58
C LYS A 937 -17.78 28.84 -45.77
N TYR A 938 -17.89 28.77 -44.43
CA TYR A 938 -17.41 29.84 -43.56
C TYR A 938 -15.88 29.91 -43.52
N LEU A 939 -15.23 28.74 -43.39
CA LEU A 939 -13.77 28.69 -43.43
C LEU A 939 -13.25 29.00 -44.84
N ARG A 940 -13.92 28.50 -45.89
CA ARG A 940 -13.58 28.79 -47.28
C ARG A 940 -13.64 30.29 -47.56
N GLN A 941 -14.70 30.98 -47.13
CA GLN A 941 -14.81 32.43 -47.32
C GLN A 941 -13.65 33.16 -46.63
N ALA A 942 -13.36 32.84 -45.36
CA ALA A 942 -12.25 33.45 -44.63
C ALA A 942 -10.89 33.18 -45.30
N LEU A 943 -10.68 31.98 -45.85
CA LEU A 943 -9.47 31.66 -46.63
C LEU A 943 -9.41 32.48 -47.92
N SER A 944 -10.51 32.61 -48.65
CA SER A 944 -10.59 33.43 -49.87
C SER A 944 -10.27 34.89 -49.60
N ASP A 945 -10.88 35.50 -48.58
CA ASP A 945 -10.66 36.91 -48.21
C ASP A 945 -9.19 37.18 -47.88
N VAL A 946 -8.56 36.21 -47.21
CA VAL A 946 -7.13 36.23 -46.88
C VAL A 946 -6.26 36.16 -48.13
N LEU A 947 -6.61 35.26 -49.05
CA LEU A 947 -5.86 35.01 -50.29
C LEU A 947 -6.07 36.09 -51.36
N GLU A 948 -7.17 36.84 -51.31
CA GLU A 948 -7.42 38.01 -52.16
C GLU A 948 -6.63 39.24 -51.68
N ASN A 949 -6.31 39.31 -50.39
CA ASN A 949 -5.62 40.46 -49.77
C ASN A 949 -4.29 40.07 -49.12
N GLN A 950 -3.47 39.23 -49.78
CA GLN A 950 -2.27 38.60 -49.17
C GLN A 950 -1.32 39.60 -48.50
N GLN A 951 -1.08 40.76 -49.12
CA GLN A 951 -0.14 41.78 -48.60
C GLN A 951 -0.51 42.21 -47.19
N ARG A 952 -1.81 42.38 -46.90
CA ARG A 952 -2.32 42.75 -45.57
C ARG A 952 -1.88 41.76 -44.49
N TYR A 953 -1.90 40.47 -44.79
CA TYR A 953 -1.61 39.40 -43.82
C TYR A 953 -0.11 39.09 -43.72
N LEU A 954 0.63 39.26 -44.82
CA LEU A 954 2.10 39.21 -44.82
C LEU A 954 2.68 40.32 -43.92
N GLU A 955 2.17 41.55 -44.07
CA GLU A 955 2.62 42.73 -43.32
C GLU A 955 1.93 42.91 -41.97
N HIS A 956 0.99 42.05 -41.62
CA HIS A 956 0.19 42.17 -40.39
C HIS A 956 1.07 42.37 -39.14
N ARG A 957 0.62 43.30 -38.30
CA ARG A 957 1.11 43.52 -36.93
C ARG A 957 -0.10 43.59 -36.02
N ASN A 958 -0.04 42.88 -34.90
CA ASN A 958 -1.14 42.86 -33.93
C ASN A 958 -1.02 44.08 -33.00
N PRO A 959 -1.96 45.04 -33.05
CA PRO A 959 -1.93 46.21 -32.17
C PRO A 959 -2.14 45.86 -30.69
N PHE A 960 -2.73 44.69 -30.40
CA PHE A 960 -3.05 44.23 -29.05
C PHE A 960 -2.03 43.24 -28.47
N LYS A 961 -0.84 43.09 -29.08
CA LYS A 961 0.14 42.12 -28.59
C LYS A 961 0.58 42.36 -27.14
N ALA A 962 0.59 43.62 -26.69
CA ALA A 962 0.98 44.00 -25.33
C ALA A 962 -0.09 43.66 -24.27
N SER A 963 -1.35 43.43 -24.67
CA SER A 963 -2.40 43.01 -23.74
C SER A 963 -2.49 41.49 -23.58
N ILE A 964 -1.74 40.72 -24.39
CA ILE A 964 -1.69 39.27 -24.27
C ILE A 964 -0.95 38.92 -22.97
N LYS A 965 -1.67 38.25 -22.06
CA LYS A 965 -1.15 37.83 -20.75
C LYS A 965 0.10 36.95 -20.91
N LEU A 966 1.19 37.31 -20.24
CA LEU A 966 2.39 36.47 -20.15
C LEU A 966 2.34 35.55 -18.93
N CYS A 967 3.10 34.46 -18.96
CA CYS A 967 3.23 33.57 -17.78
C CYS A 967 3.74 34.32 -16.54
N SER A 968 4.64 35.31 -16.72
CA SER A 968 5.10 36.18 -15.63
C SER A 968 3.96 36.96 -14.99
N ASP A 969 3.09 37.55 -15.81
CA ASP A 969 1.96 38.36 -15.35
C ASP A 969 0.91 37.49 -14.65
N GLN A 970 0.68 36.28 -15.17
CA GLN A 970 -0.20 35.30 -14.54
C GLN A 970 0.35 34.87 -13.17
N ALA A 971 1.64 34.57 -13.09
CA ALA A 971 2.27 34.13 -11.85
C ALA A 971 2.24 35.22 -10.76
N LEU A 972 2.47 36.48 -11.13
CA LEU A 972 2.36 37.62 -10.21
C LEU A 972 0.92 37.80 -9.71
N GLU A 973 -0.07 37.73 -10.60
CA GLU A 973 -1.49 37.77 -10.21
C GLU A 973 -1.86 36.61 -9.29
N LEU A 974 -1.38 35.40 -9.62
CA LEU A 974 -1.64 34.19 -8.83
C LEU A 974 -1.07 34.29 -7.41
N GLN A 975 0.11 34.89 -7.24
CA GLN A 975 0.69 35.15 -5.92
C GLN A 975 -0.22 36.07 -5.08
N GLY A 976 -0.71 37.17 -5.66
CA GLY A 976 -1.65 38.06 -4.98
C GLY A 976 -2.96 37.34 -4.60
N ILE A 977 -3.47 36.48 -5.49
CA ILE A 977 -4.65 35.64 -5.22
C ILE A 977 -4.40 34.69 -4.04
N TYR A 978 -3.24 34.05 -3.96
CA TYR A 978 -2.92 33.18 -2.82
C TYR A 978 -2.87 33.95 -1.51
N GLU A 979 -2.27 35.15 -1.51
CA GLU A 979 -2.26 36.00 -0.32
C GLU A 979 -3.67 36.38 0.14
N ASP A 980 -4.57 36.70 -0.80
CA ASP A 980 -5.97 37.00 -0.49
C ASP A 980 -6.66 35.81 0.18
N VAL A 981 -6.50 34.59 -0.38
CA VAL A 981 -7.10 33.37 0.17
C VAL A 981 -6.56 33.08 1.56
N LEU A 982 -5.25 33.19 1.76
CA LEU A 982 -4.62 32.99 3.06
C LEU A 982 -5.10 34.02 4.10
N LYS A 983 -5.23 35.30 3.72
CA LYS A 983 -5.77 36.34 4.61
C LYS A 983 -7.21 36.05 5.01
N GLN A 984 -8.05 35.59 4.09
CA GLN A 984 -9.44 35.23 4.36
C GLN A 984 -9.55 34.02 5.29
N ALA A 985 -8.71 33.00 5.09
CA ALA A 985 -8.66 31.83 5.97
C ALA A 985 -8.26 32.20 7.41
N SER A 986 -7.27 33.07 7.61
CA SER A 986 -6.90 33.53 8.95
C SER A 986 -8.00 34.34 9.64
N LEU A 987 -8.76 35.15 8.88
CA LEU A 987 -9.90 35.91 9.42
C LEU A 987 -11.07 35.01 9.83
N SER A 988 -11.36 33.96 9.06
CA SER A 988 -12.44 33.02 9.38
C SER A 988 -12.11 32.21 10.65
N GLU A 989 -10.87 31.75 10.80
CA GLU A 989 -10.37 31.09 12.02
C GLU A 989 -10.45 32.00 13.25
N ALA A 990 -10.03 33.26 13.13
CA ALA A 990 -10.12 34.22 14.22
C ALA A 990 -11.58 34.50 14.63
N SER A 991 -12.52 34.53 13.68
CA SER A 991 -13.95 34.70 13.98
C SER A 991 -14.57 33.47 14.64
N ALA A 992 -14.13 32.27 14.26
CA ALA A 992 -14.60 31.01 14.83
C ALA A 992 -14.09 30.79 16.26
N ALA A 993 -12.87 31.22 16.57
CA ALA A 993 -12.30 31.19 17.92
C ALA A 993 -12.93 32.24 18.88
N GLY A 994 -13.54 33.30 18.34
CA GLY A 994 -14.15 34.40 19.10
C GLY A 994 -15.63 34.21 19.47
N GLN A 995 -16.29 33.13 19.03
CA GLN A 995 -17.65 32.82 19.46
C GLN A 995 -17.64 31.94 20.72
N PRO A 996 -18.36 32.29 21.82
CA PRO A 996 -18.47 31.42 22.97
C PRO A 996 -19.17 30.13 22.56
N SER A 997 -18.47 29.01 22.72
CA SER A 997 -19.00 27.66 22.57
C SER A 997 -20.33 27.52 23.33
N VAL A 998 -21.42 27.29 22.59
CA VAL A 998 -22.73 26.91 23.14
C VAL A 998 -22.70 25.45 23.67
N ILE A 999 -21.55 24.78 23.62
CA ILE A 999 -21.33 23.41 24.15
C ILE A 999 -20.65 23.48 25.55
N ALA A 1000 -20.97 24.51 26.34
CA ALA A 1000 -20.59 24.59 27.76
C ALA A 1000 -21.81 24.58 28.71
N SER A 1001 -23.04 24.45 28.20
CA SER A 1001 -24.26 24.44 29.02
C SER A 1001 -24.92 23.06 29.21
N LEU A 1002 -24.28 21.97 28.78
CA LEU A 1002 -24.70 20.62 29.13
C LEU A 1002 -23.46 19.80 29.49
N ARG A 1003 -23.24 19.69 30.80
CA ARG A 1003 -22.23 18.83 31.44
C ARG A 1003 -22.44 17.37 31.12
#